data_AF-A0A521F308-F1
#
_entry.id   AF-A0A521F308-F1
#
_cell.length_a   1.000
_cell.length_b   1.000
_cell.length_c   1.000
_cell.angle_alpha   90.00
_cell.angle_beta   90.00
_cell.angle_gamma   90.00
#
_symmetry.space_group_name_H-M   'P 1'
#
loop_
_entity.id
_entity.type
_entity.pdbx_description
1 polymer ?
#
loop_
_entity_poly.entity_id
_entity_poly.type
_entity_poly.pdbx_seq_one_letter_code
_entity_poly.pdbx_strand_id
1 'polypeptide(L)'
;MDSFQSITIEGQILSAEILSKLSQEGYDYQTPEDFGLGENQKLRDEIQFAYSLARQQWEIFKQKKSRWEESEWGTSDTRNYWMLPLLDSLGYELSFEKAEMVNGKSYNISHRGMDRGGFPVHIMSTKDKLEQKRDYGGSRLSPHGLVQEYLNLTEHLYGLVTNGSKLRLLRDSTRLSRLSYVEFDLEAMFEDELYSDFAVMFRLIHASRMPTQPEESPDSIIEQYHQDAIESGARIREKLRGSVEISLQTLGNGFLKHPDNEELRQLIADGEIDATKFYGKLLKIIYRLLFLMVSEERNMIYPKPKETDWDAELLQEYRAIYNNYYSINRLRSLAERKHQLNTDEEDLWESLKQTFALFEKEAIGQRLGIQALNGDLFSPAALDPLSECKLTNDVLLRSLDAIARFENESGQLTRVNYGGLDVEEFGSVYEALLDYDPKIKKGVNVSLGSEWAFQFAEGTERKTTGSYYTRTELVQELIKSALVPVIEERLEEADSKDERIQTLLDLKICDPAVGSGHFLLAAARKIAEYLAKERTGEDQPGPDAHKEARREVIQHCIYGVDMNPMAVELCKVALWLESHSVGYPLTFLDHHIKCGNSLVGLDDLDRLDEGIPDGAFETVIGDDKGIAKKLKKRNRKERKSGKQTELQASSGSAIQALDQFAKRLKEIDQMPEQTVEDINEKAKAYNHFKKEQGYRDALHAANIWTGAFFVQKTQKNLDNKLIPTSRKLHSYVANPRGADARFLGKMDSLAQKDNYFHWPLEFPEVQAQNGFDVVLGNPPWERIKLQEKEFFKGKDDKIANSNKSKRNKLIRVL
;
A
#
# COMPACT_ATOMS: atom_id res chain seq x y z
N MET A 1 0.17 -25.97 -7.72
CA MET A 1 -0.12 -25.96 -6.27
C MET A 1 -1.61 -25.88 -6.13
N ASP A 2 -2.19 -26.80 -5.35
CA ASP A 2 -3.62 -26.81 -5.09
C ASP A 2 -3.96 -25.57 -4.25
N SER A 3 -4.86 -24.74 -4.76
CA SER A 3 -5.46 -23.67 -3.97
C SER A 3 -6.39 -24.35 -2.96
N PHE A 4 -6.04 -24.32 -1.67
CA PHE A 4 -6.96 -24.76 -0.62
C PHE A 4 -8.20 -23.87 -0.65
N GLN A 5 -9.38 -24.48 -0.76
CA GLN A 5 -10.64 -23.75 -0.97
C GLN A 5 -11.29 -23.34 0.35
N SER A 6 -11.05 -24.12 1.41
CA SER A 6 -11.64 -23.93 2.74
C SER A 6 -10.66 -23.33 3.76
N ILE A 7 -9.44 -22.98 3.36
CA ILE A 7 -8.42 -22.40 4.25
C ILE A 7 -8.14 -20.96 3.84
N THR A 8 -8.34 -20.03 4.75
CA THR A 8 -8.04 -18.60 4.56
C THR A 8 -6.99 -18.14 5.55
N ILE A 9 -5.95 -17.47 5.06
CA ILE A 9 -4.94 -16.82 5.91
C ILE A 9 -5.23 -15.32 5.92
N GLU A 10 -5.34 -14.76 7.12
CA GLU A 10 -5.45 -13.31 7.35
C GLU A 10 -4.24 -12.83 8.16
N GLY A 11 -3.62 -11.74 7.71
CA GLY A 11 -2.40 -11.20 8.31
C GLY A 11 -1.17 -12.11 8.14
N GLN A 12 -0.11 -11.84 8.90
CA GLN A 12 1.17 -12.56 8.84
C GLN A 12 1.29 -13.62 9.94
N ILE A 13 0.41 -14.62 9.96
CA ILE A 13 0.55 -15.76 10.89
C ILE A 13 1.29 -16.92 10.21
N LEU A 14 0.94 -17.23 8.97
CA LEU A 14 1.50 -18.29 8.14
C LEU A 14 1.46 -17.83 6.68
N SER A 15 2.11 -18.58 5.78
CA SER A 15 2.06 -18.30 4.34
C SER A 15 1.46 -19.49 3.57
N ALA A 16 0.90 -19.24 2.38
CA ALA A 16 0.44 -20.33 1.52
C ALA A 16 1.58 -21.27 1.09
N GLU A 17 2.83 -20.80 1.11
CA GLU A 17 4.00 -21.67 0.89
C GLU A 17 4.08 -22.73 1.99
N ILE A 18 3.90 -22.35 3.26
CA ILE A 18 3.88 -23.30 4.38
C ILE A 18 2.74 -24.30 4.22
N LEU A 19 1.53 -23.87 3.86
CA LEU A 19 0.42 -24.79 3.60
C LEU A 19 0.75 -25.77 2.46
N SER A 20 1.39 -25.29 1.39
CA SER A 20 1.83 -26.16 0.30
C SER A 20 2.94 -27.12 0.73
N LYS A 21 3.88 -26.70 1.57
CA LYS A 21 4.92 -27.60 2.11
C LYS A 21 4.31 -28.67 3.00
N LEU A 22 3.33 -28.33 3.83
CA LEU A 22 2.59 -29.28 4.66
C LEU A 22 1.80 -30.30 3.84
N SER A 23 1.39 -29.96 2.62
CA SER A 23 0.74 -30.93 1.70
C SER A 23 1.72 -31.92 1.06
N GLN A 24 3.02 -31.66 1.12
CA GLN A 24 4.07 -32.48 0.51
C GLN A 24 4.75 -33.37 1.56
N GLU A 25 5.24 -34.55 1.15
CA GLU A 25 6.04 -35.40 2.03
C GLU A 25 7.45 -34.83 2.19
N GLY A 26 7.98 -34.83 3.43
CA GLY A 26 9.38 -34.48 3.72
C GLY A 26 9.63 -33.04 4.17
N TYR A 27 8.60 -32.27 4.52
CA TYR A 27 8.78 -31.01 5.25
C TYR A 27 9.05 -31.27 6.73
N ASP A 28 9.66 -30.30 7.41
CA ASP A 28 10.09 -30.44 8.80
C ASP A 28 8.90 -30.70 9.73
N TYR A 29 9.12 -31.59 10.70
CA TYR A 29 8.15 -32.06 11.69
C TYR A 29 6.91 -32.77 11.11
N GLN A 30 7.06 -33.46 9.98
CA GLN A 30 5.98 -34.21 9.32
C GLN A 30 6.19 -35.74 9.32
N THR A 31 7.05 -36.28 10.18
CA THR A 31 7.22 -37.73 10.37
C THR A 31 6.15 -38.28 11.33
N PRO A 32 5.87 -39.59 11.34
CA PRO A 32 4.92 -40.18 12.29
C PRO A 32 5.24 -39.87 13.76
N GLU A 33 6.53 -39.86 14.13
CA GLU A 33 6.99 -39.59 15.49
C GLU A 33 6.63 -38.16 15.95
N ASP A 34 6.65 -37.18 15.05
CA ASP A 34 6.26 -35.78 15.34
C ASP A 34 4.77 -35.65 15.72
N PHE A 35 3.95 -36.64 15.38
CA PHE A 35 2.54 -36.72 15.77
C PHE A 35 2.30 -37.64 16.98
N GLY A 36 3.37 -38.17 17.59
CA GLY A 36 3.27 -39.13 18.69
C GLY A 36 2.86 -40.54 18.24
N LEU A 37 3.01 -40.86 16.95
CA LEU A 37 2.71 -42.19 16.41
C LEU A 37 3.91 -43.13 16.58
N GLY A 38 3.64 -44.43 16.76
CA GLY A 38 4.68 -45.45 16.88
C GLY A 38 5.29 -45.87 15.53
N GLU A 39 6.43 -46.58 15.57
CA GLU A 39 7.24 -46.96 14.38
C GLU A 39 6.47 -47.69 13.25
N ASN A 40 5.34 -48.34 13.56
CA ASN A 40 4.53 -49.09 12.58
C ASN A 40 3.30 -48.32 12.06
N GLN A 41 3.06 -47.10 12.55
CA GLN A 41 1.92 -46.27 12.15
C GLN A 41 2.34 -45.28 11.07
N LYS A 42 1.48 -45.12 10.05
CA LYS A 42 1.67 -44.11 9.02
C LYS A 42 0.80 -42.91 9.31
N LEU A 43 1.41 -41.74 9.29
CA LEU A 43 0.71 -40.47 9.45
C LEU A 43 -0.46 -40.31 8.46
N ARG A 44 -0.28 -40.75 7.21
CA ARG A 44 -1.35 -40.71 6.20
C ARG A 44 -2.59 -41.52 6.62
N ASP A 45 -2.38 -42.69 7.23
CA ASP A 45 -3.48 -43.55 7.67
C ASP A 45 -4.21 -42.92 8.86
N GLU A 46 -3.47 -42.27 9.76
CA GLU A 46 -4.04 -41.51 10.88
C GLU A 46 -4.88 -40.32 10.41
N ILE A 47 -4.38 -39.52 9.47
CA ILE A 47 -5.13 -38.39 8.89
C ILE A 47 -6.43 -38.90 8.23
N GLN A 48 -6.36 -40.01 7.50
CA GLN A 48 -7.52 -40.60 6.85
C GLN A 48 -8.55 -41.12 7.88
N PHE A 49 -8.08 -41.70 8.98
CA PHE A 49 -8.93 -42.15 10.07
C PHE A 49 -9.62 -40.97 10.76
N ALA A 50 -8.87 -39.93 11.14
CA ALA A 50 -9.41 -38.71 11.73
C ALA A 50 -10.44 -38.01 10.82
N TYR A 51 -10.16 -37.91 9.51
CA TYR A 51 -11.10 -37.35 8.55
C TYR A 51 -12.42 -38.15 8.49
N SER A 52 -12.34 -39.48 8.50
CA SER A 52 -13.51 -40.35 8.45
C SER A 52 -14.39 -40.20 9.69
N LEU A 53 -13.77 -40.10 10.87
CA LEU A 53 -14.46 -39.83 12.13
C LEU A 53 -15.11 -38.45 12.13
N ALA A 54 -14.36 -37.42 11.73
CA ALA A 54 -14.88 -36.06 11.64
C ALA A 54 -16.07 -35.98 10.68
N ARG A 55 -15.99 -36.58 9.49
CA ARG A 55 -17.11 -36.62 8.54
C ARG A 55 -18.36 -37.29 9.12
N GLN A 56 -18.20 -38.42 9.81
CA GLN A 56 -19.32 -39.08 10.49
C GLN A 56 -19.93 -38.17 11.55
N GLN A 57 -19.09 -37.51 12.34
CA GLN A 57 -19.55 -36.62 13.40
C GLN A 57 -20.25 -35.37 12.84
N TRP A 58 -19.80 -34.83 11.71
CA TRP A 58 -20.43 -33.72 11.01
C TRP A 58 -21.88 -34.05 10.62
N GLU A 59 -22.11 -35.24 10.05
CA GLU A 59 -23.45 -35.70 9.71
C GLU A 59 -24.36 -35.86 10.94
N ILE A 60 -23.82 -36.37 12.04
CA ILE A 60 -24.56 -36.47 13.32
C ILE A 60 -24.93 -35.06 13.80
N PHE A 61 -23.99 -34.11 13.75
CA PHE A 61 -24.22 -32.74 14.14
C PHE A 61 -25.28 -32.05 13.26
N LYS A 62 -25.24 -32.23 11.93
CA LYS A 62 -26.27 -31.70 11.01
C LYS A 62 -27.66 -32.21 11.35
N GLN A 63 -27.80 -33.49 11.66
CA GLN A 63 -29.07 -34.08 12.06
C GLN A 63 -29.59 -33.55 13.41
N LYS A 64 -28.69 -33.15 14.31
CA LYS A 64 -29.04 -32.47 15.57
C LYS A 64 -29.45 -31.03 15.31
N LYS A 65 -28.64 -30.29 14.54
CA LYS A 65 -28.86 -28.89 14.15
C LYS A 65 -30.20 -28.69 13.45
N SER A 66 -30.62 -29.62 12.59
CA SER A 66 -31.91 -29.54 11.88
C SER A 66 -33.14 -29.69 12.80
N ARG A 67 -32.95 -30.10 14.06
CA ARG A 67 -34.01 -30.23 15.06
C ARG A 67 -34.07 -29.07 16.04
N TRP A 68 -33.14 -28.12 15.94
CA TRP A 68 -33.13 -26.97 16.85
C TRP A 68 -34.35 -26.08 16.62
N GLU A 69 -34.95 -25.64 17.71
CA GLU A 69 -35.95 -24.58 17.64
C GLU A 69 -35.28 -23.22 17.38
N GLU A 70 -36.06 -22.26 16.88
CA GLU A 70 -35.54 -20.93 16.56
C GLU A 70 -34.94 -20.22 17.80
N SER A 71 -35.52 -20.46 18.97
CA SER A 71 -35.05 -19.96 20.28
C SER A 71 -33.84 -20.70 20.85
N GLU A 72 -33.50 -21.90 20.38
CA GLU A 72 -32.37 -22.66 20.91
C GLU A 72 -31.05 -22.17 20.32
N TRP A 73 -30.11 -21.75 21.17
CA TRP A 73 -28.83 -21.27 20.67
C TRP A 73 -27.96 -22.41 20.13
N GLY A 74 -28.11 -23.66 20.59
CA GLY A 74 -27.38 -24.83 20.06
C GLY A 74 -25.91 -24.96 20.49
N THR A 75 -25.40 -24.09 21.38
CA THR A 75 -23.98 -24.13 21.81
C THR A 75 -23.56 -25.48 22.40
N SER A 76 -24.40 -26.09 23.24
CA SER A 76 -24.10 -27.41 23.83
C SER A 76 -23.98 -28.50 22.78
N ASP A 77 -24.84 -28.45 21.75
CA ASP A 77 -24.83 -29.42 20.67
C ASP A 77 -23.61 -29.22 19.75
N THR A 78 -23.30 -27.97 19.38
CA THR A 78 -22.07 -27.63 18.64
C THR A 78 -20.81 -28.08 19.38
N ARG A 79 -20.80 -27.96 20.71
CA ARG A 79 -19.67 -28.39 21.52
C ARG A 79 -19.56 -29.91 21.60
N ASN A 80 -20.61 -30.57 22.09
CA ASN A 80 -20.52 -31.97 22.50
C ASN A 80 -20.65 -32.95 21.33
N TYR A 81 -21.40 -32.58 20.29
CA TYR A 81 -21.64 -33.43 19.12
C TYR A 81 -20.84 -33.00 17.89
N TRP A 82 -19.95 -32.01 18.00
CA TRP A 82 -19.14 -31.61 16.86
C TRP A 82 -17.71 -31.23 17.24
N MET A 83 -17.52 -30.12 17.93
CA MET A 83 -16.19 -29.57 18.13
C MET A 83 -15.31 -30.37 19.08
N LEU A 84 -15.86 -30.91 20.18
CA LEU A 84 -15.08 -31.76 21.10
C LEU A 84 -14.59 -33.04 20.41
N PRO A 85 -15.44 -33.84 19.71
CA PRO A 85 -14.95 -34.99 18.95
C PRO A 85 -13.93 -34.64 17.86
N LEU A 86 -14.11 -33.51 17.16
CA LEU A 86 -13.16 -33.08 16.13
C LEU A 86 -11.79 -32.76 16.75
N LEU A 87 -11.76 -32.00 17.85
CA LEU A 87 -10.51 -31.62 18.51
C LEU A 87 -9.85 -32.81 19.21
N ASP A 88 -10.63 -33.76 19.73
CA ASP A 88 -10.13 -35.05 20.21
C ASP A 88 -9.43 -35.83 19.08
N SER A 89 -10.02 -35.87 17.88
CA SER A 89 -9.37 -36.48 16.69
C SER A 89 -8.11 -35.73 16.21
N LEU A 90 -7.92 -34.49 16.67
CA LEU A 90 -6.70 -33.70 16.45
C LEU A 90 -5.71 -33.81 17.62
N GLY A 91 -5.98 -34.70 18.58
CA GLY A 91 -5.08 -35.01 19.70
C GLY A 91 -5.21 -34.11 20.92
N TYR A 92 -6.23 -33.26 21.02
CA TYR A 92 -6.41 -32.36 22.17
C TYR A 92 -7.20 -33.02 23.32
N GLU A 93 -6.68 -32.92 24.54
CA GLU A 93 -7.41 -33.30 25.75
C GLU A 93 -8.09 -32.07 26.39
N LEU A 94 -9.29 -31.77 25.92
CA LEU A 94 -10.02 -30.56 26.33
C LEU A 94 -10.85 -30.76 27.59
N SER A 95 -10.70 -29.83 28.53
CA SER A 95 -11.52 -29.70 29.72
C SER A 95 -12.35 -28.43 29.65
N PHE A 96 -13.60 -28.46 30.14
CA PHE A 96 -14.41 -27.25 30.28
C PHE A 96 -13.96 -26.47 31.51
N GLU A 97 -13.65 -25.19 31.32
CA GLU A 97 -13.17 -24.31 32.39
C GLU A 97 -14.10 -23.12 32.62
N LYS A 98 -14.11 -22.63 33.87
CA LYS A 98 -14.85 -21.42 34.23
C LYS A 98 -14.10 -20.17 33.80
N ALA A 99 -14.79 -19.03 33.92
CA ALA A 99 -14.22 -17.71 33.72
C ALA A 99 -12.91 -17.55 34.51
N GLU A 100 -11.86 -17.11 33.82
CA GLU A 100 -10.59 -16.77 34.42
C GLU A 100 -10.48 -15.26 34.64
N MET A 101 -9.80 -14.83 35.69
CA MET A 101 -9.55 -13.41 35.94
C MET A 101 -8.12 -13.05 35.54
N VAL A 102 -7.98 -12.25 34.48
CA VAL A 102 -6.68 -11.76 33.98
C VAL A 102 -6.69 -10.24 34.04
N ASN A 103 -5.72 -9.64 34.74
CA ASN A 103 -5.59 -8.19 34.94
C ASN A 103 -6.89 -7.47 35.36
N GLY A 104 -7.69 -8.12 36.22
CA GLY A 104 -8.95 -7.57 36.74
C GLY A 104 -10.14 -7.66 35.78
N LYS A 105 -9.98 -8.21 34.57
CA LYS A 105 -11.05 -8.55 33.63
C LYS A 105 -11.34 -10.06 33.65
N SER A 106 -12.58 -10.43 33.36
CA SER A 106 -13.02 -11.83 33.35
C SER A 106 -13.08 -12.37 31.91
N TYR A 107 -12.41 -13.48 31.64
CA TYR A 107 -12.33 -14.13 30.33
C TYR A 107 -13.00 -15.51 30.35
N ASN A 108 -14.08 -15.65 29.58
CA ASN A 108 -14.86 -16.88 29.46
C ASN A 108 -14.38 -17.76 28.29
N ILE A 109 -13.09 -18.08 28.25
CA ILE A 109 -12.55 -19.05 27.28
C ILE A 109 -13.02 -20.44 27.71
N SER A 110 -13.83 -21.11 26.87
CA SER A 110 -14.69 -22.20 27.35
C SER A 110 -13.97 -23.49 27.67
N HIS A 111 -12.79 -23.74 27.08
CA HIS A 111 -12.02 -24.96 27.32
C HIS A 111 -10.52 -24.67 27.43
N ARG A 112 -9.81 -25.62 28.03
CA ARG A 112 -8.35 -25.68 28.13
C ARG A 112 -7.84 -27.06 27.70
N GLY A 113 -6.82 -27.09 26.86
CA GLY A 113 -6.05 -28.29 26.53
C GLY A 113 -5.13 -28.65 27.68
N MET A 114 -5.52 -29.64 28.49
CA MET A 114 -4.78 -30.01 29.71
C MET A 114 -3.44 -30.67 29.39
N ASP A 115 -3.35 -31.34 28.24
CA ASP A 115 -2.12 -31.91 27.69
C ASP A 115 -1.17 -30.87 27.08
N ARG A 116 -1.61 -29.61 26.97
CA ARG A 116 -0.90 -28.48 26.33
C ARG A 116 -0.82 -27.25 27.24
N GLY A 117 -0.54 -27.45 28.52
CA GLY A 117 -0.27 -26.34 29.44
C GLY A 117 -1.45 -25.36 29.59
N GLY A 118 -2.68 -25.85 29.43
CA GLY A 118 -3.87 -25.01 29.44
C GLY A 118 -4.12 -24.27 28.12
N PHE A 119 -3.78 -24.86 26.98
CA PHE A 119 -3.98 -24.22 25.68
C PHE A 119 -5.44 -23.72 25.49
N PRO A 120 -5.66 -22.42 25.18
CA PRO A 120 -6.98 -21.82 25.19
C PRO A 120 -7.81 -22.21 23.96
N VAL A 121 -9.00 -22.76 24.19
CA VAL A 121 -9.96 -23.09 23.13
C VAL A 121 -11.34 -22.53 23.48
N HIS A 122 -11.88 -21.66 22.62
CA HIS A 122 -13.21 -21.08 22.79
C HIS A 122 -14.20 -21.58 21.73
N ILE A 123 -15.16 -22.39 22.19
CA ILE A 123 -16.22 -23.01 21.38
C ILE A 123 -17.57 -22.29 21.59
N MET A 124 -18.14 -21.83 20.48
CA MET A 124 -19.42 -21.12 20.35
C MET A 124 -20.46 -21.93 19.56
N SER A 125 -21.68 -21.39 19.40
CA SER A 125 -22.70 -21.98 18.52
C SER A 125 -22.51 -21.54 17.07
N THR A 126 -22.96 -22.36 16.12
CA THR A 126 -23.09 -21.96 14.70
C THR A 126 -23.99 -20.75 14.44
N LYS A 127 -24.84 -20.36 15.40
CA LYS A 127 -25.60 -19.09 15.33
C LYS A 127 -24.76 -17.86 15.66
N ASP A 128 -23.62 -18.04 16.33
CA ASP A 128 -22.69 -16.96 16.63
C ASP A 128 -21.80 -16.65 15.43
N LYS A 129 -21.52 -15.36 15.22
CA LYS A 129 -20.46 -14.92 14.33
C LYS A 129 -19.21 -14.69 15.17
N LEU A 130 -18.08 -15.20 14.70
CA LEU A 130 -16.79 -15.05 15.40
C LEU A 130 -16.37 -13.59 15.58
N GLU A 131 -16.85 -12.70 14.70
CA GLU A 131 -16.48 -11.29 14.61
C GLU A 131 -17.49 -10.32 15.22
N GLN A 132 -18.62 -10.82 15.72
CA GLN A 132 -19.68 -9.96 16.26
C GLN A 132 -19.94 -10.34 17.70
N LYS A 133 -20.08 -9.34 18.57
CA LYS A 133 -20.60 -9.58 19.92
C LYS A 133 -22.02 -10.13 19.86
N ARG A 134 -22.42 -10.86 20.91
CA ARG A 134 -23.83 -11.23 21.09
C ARG A 134 -24.61 -10.02 21.58
N ASP A 135 -25.79 -9.79 21.00
CA ASP A 135 -26.67 -8.69 21.39
C ASP A 135 -27.23 -8.82 22.82
N TYR A 136 -27.23 -10.03 23.40
CA TYR A 136 -27.75 -10.28 24.75
C TYR A 136 -26.84 -11.23 25.56
N GLY A 137 -26.55 -10.83 26.80
CA GLY A 137 -26.01 -11.69 27.86
C GLY A 137 -24.59 -12.26 27.64
N GLY A 138 -23.83 -11.74 26.67
CA GLY A 138 -22.47 -12.20 26.33
C GLY A 138 -21.36 -11.25 26.79
N SER A 139 -20.11 -11.67 26.56
CA SER A 139 -18.91 -10.82 26.69
C SER A 139 -19.08 -9.51 25.91
N ARG A 140 -18.43 -8.42 26.35
CA ARG A 140 -18.32 -7.17 25.58
C ARG A 140 -17.60 -7.33 24.24
N LEU A 141 -16.91 -8.45 24.06
CA LEU A 141 -16.08 -8.75 22.91
C LEU A 141 -16.74 -9.82 22.03
N SER A 142 -16.45 -9.74 20.73
CA SER A 142 -16.68 -10.86 19.81
C SER A 142 -15.92 -12.11 20.28
N PRO A 143 -16.33 -13.33 19.91
CA PRO A 143 -15.60 -14.55 20.26
C PRO A 143 -14.13 -14.52 19.85
N HIS A 144 -13.82 -13.97 18.68
CA HIS A 144 -12.45 -13.76 18.21
C HIS A 144 -11.71 -12.76 19.10
N GLY A 145 -12.30 -11.58 19.34
CA GLY A 145 -11.72 -10.54 20.18
C GLY A 145 -11.47 -10.99 21.62
N LEU A 146 -12.35 -11.83 22.18
CA LEU A 146 -12.20 -12.39 23.52
C LEU A 146 -10.93 -13.25 23.64
N VAL A 147 -10.69 -14.13 22.66
CA VAL A 147 -9.51 -15.00 22.67
C VAL A 147 -8.27 -14.17 22.35
N GLN A 148 -8.34 -13.23 21.40
CA GLN A 148 -7.21 -12.36 21.05
C GLN A 148 -6.74 -11.51 22.24
N GLU A 149 -7.65 -10.89 22.97
CA GLU A 149 -7.30 -10.10 24.15
C GLU A 149 -6.73 -10.99 25.27
N TYR A 150 -7.29 -12.20 25.46
CA TYR A 150 -6.74 -13.17 26.40
C TYR A 150 -5.29 -13.55 26.05
N LEU A 151 -4.98 -13.84 24.78
CA LEU A 151 -3.61 -14.14 24.34
C LEU A 151 -2.68 -12.94 24.59
N ASN A 152 -3.12 -11.72 24.28
CA ASN A 152 -2.32 -10.51 24.46
C ASN A 152 -2.01 -10.17 25.93
N LEU A 153 -2.74 -10.75 26.88
CA LEU A 153 -2.59 -10.51 28.32
C LEU A 153 -2.01 -11.69 29.09
N THR A 154 -1.77 -12.83 28.43
CA THR A 154 -1.26 -14.05 29.03
C THR A 154 0.03 -14.51 28.33
N GLU A 155 0.64 -15.59 28.83
CA GLU A 155 1.86 -16.15 28.23
C GLU A 155 1.56 -17.09 27.04
N HIS A 156 0.28 -17.37 26.77
CA HIS A 156 -0.11 -18.17 25.62
C HIS A 156 0.11 -17.38 24.33
N LEU A 157 0.96 -17.89 23.44
CA LEU A 157 1.11 -17.29 22.10
C LEU A 157 0.00 -17.69 21.14
N TYR A 158 -0.64 -18.84 21.33
CA TYR A 158 -1.62 -19.39 20.39
C TYR A 158 -2.91 -19.82 21.08
N GLY A 159 -4.01 -19.75 20.33
CA GLY A 159 -5.32 -20.21 20.79
C GLY A 159 -6.26 -20.56 19.63
N LEU A 160 -7.30 -21.35 19.93
CA LEU A 160 -8.34 -21.71 18.97
C LEU A 160 -9.68 -21.04 19.31
N VAL A 161 -10.36 -20.54 18.29
CA VAL A 161 -11.74 -20.04 18.41
C VAL A 161 -12.61 -20.62 17.31
N THR A 162 -13.83 -21.05 17.66
CA THR A 162 -14.73 -21.71 16.70
C THR A 162 -16.19 -21.50 17.04
N ASN A 163 -17.02 -21.42 16.00
CA ASN A 163 -18.48 -21.45 16.10
C ASN A 163 -19.06 -22.77 15.54
N GLY A 164 -18.23 -23.78 15.26
CA GLY A 164 -18.66 -25.04 14.65
C GLY A 164 -18.65 -25.04 13.13
N SER A 165 -19.03 -23.95 12.46
CA SER A 165 -18.90 -23.83 11.00
C SER A 165 -17.50 -23.38 10.59
N LYS A 166 -16.85 -22.56 11.43
CA LYS A 166 -15.51 -22.03 11.21
C LYS A 166 -14.64 -22.28 12.42
N LEU A 167 -13.37 -22.60 12.20
CA LEU A 167 -12.34 -22.74 13.22
C LEU A 167 -11.18 -21.80 12.89
N ARG A 168 -10.66 -21.08 13.87
CA ARG A 168 -9.52 -20.19 13.68
C ARG A 168 -8.40 -20.49 14.64
N LEU A 169 -7.18 -20.52 14.10
CA LEU A 169 -5.94 -20.43 14.85
C LEU A 169 -5.56 -18.96 14.98
N LEU A 170 -5.44 -18.49 16.21
CA LEU A 170 -4.98 -17.14 16.56
C LEU A 170 -3.56 -17.19 17.11
N ARG A 171 -2.80 -16.13 16.86
CA ARG A 171 -1.52 -15.84 17.52
C ARG A 171 -1.63 -14.52 18.30
N ASP A 172 -0.86 -14.35 19.36
CA ASP A 172 -0.75 -13.08 20.07
C ASP A 172 -0.41 -11.94 19.07
N SER A 173 -1.07 -10.81 19.25
CA SER A 173 -1.03 -9.67 18.32
C SER A 173 -0.42 -8.44 18.98
N THR A 174 0.30 -8.60 20.09
CA THR A 174 0.90 -7.49 20.86
C THR A 174 1.81 -6.58 20.00
N ARG A 175 2.22 -7.05 18.81
CA ARG A 175 3.07 -6.36 17.85
C ARG A 175 2.45 -6.15 16.45
N LEU A 176 1.23 -6.61 16.21
CA LEU A 176 0.63 -6.64 14.85
C LEU A 176 -0.45 -5.57 14.68
N SER A 177 -0.39 -4.82 13.59
CA SER A 177 -1.35 -3.78 13.21
C SER A 177 -2.63 -4.29 12.52
N ARG A 178 -2.77 -5.61 12.35
CA ARG A 178 -3.92 -6.29 11.70
C ARG A 178 -4.26 -7.55 12.49
N LEU A 179 -5.54 -7.93 12.51
CA LEU A 179 -5.97 -9.26 12.95
C LEU A 179 -5.23 -10.32 12.14
N SER A 180 -4.59 -11.27 12.81
CA SER A 180 -3.84 -12.33 12.15
C SER A 180 -4.29 -13.71 12.61
N TYR A 181 -4.77 -14.51 11.67
CA TYR A 181 -5.31 -15.84 11.95
C TYR A 181 -5.32 -16.73 10.70
N VAL A 182 -5.37 -18.03 10.93
CA VAL A 182 -5.74 -19.00 9.89
C VAL A 182 -7.14 -19.49 10.18
N GLU A 183 -8.05 -19.30 9.23
CA GLU A 183 -9.44 -19.76 9.29
C GLU A 183 -9.61 -21.02 8.43
N PHE A 184 -10.26 -22.01 9.00
CA PHE A 184 -10.75 -23.22 8.35
C PHE A 184 -12.27 -23.13 8.28
N ASP A 185 -12.82 -23.07 7.08
CA ASP A 185 -14.26 -23.18 6.83
C ASP A 185 -14.64 -24.66 6.88
N LEU A 186 -14.97 -25.13 8.09
CA LEU A 186 -15.30 -26.53 8.34
C LEU A 186 -16.56 -26.95 7.58
N GLU A 187 -17.54 -26.04 7.44
CA GLU A 187 -18.76 -26.31 6.69
C GLU A 187 -18.43 -26.60 5.22
N ALA A 188 -17.68 -25.72 4.53
CA ALA A 188 -17.24 -25.99 3.17
C ALA A 188 -16.35 -27.26 3.08
N MET A 189 -15.43 -27.43 4.02
CA MET A 189 -14.49 -28.57 4.04
C MET A 189 -15.20 -29.92 4.06
N PHE A 190 -16.29 -30.06 4.84
CA PHE A 190 -17.02 -31.31 4.97
C PHE A 190 -18.20 -31.46 3.98
N GLU A 191 -18.86 -30.37 3.58
CA GLU A 191 -19.91 -30.42 2.54
C GLU A 191 -19.34 -30.71 1.15
N ASP A 192 -18.20 -30.10 0.81
CA ASP A 192 -17.54 -30.26 -0.50
C ASP A 192 -16.50 -31.40 -0.51
N GLU A 193 -16.41 -32.17 0.58
CA GLU A 193 -15.52 -33.32 0.76
C GLU A 193 -14.02 -33.01 0.50
N LEU A 194 -13.53 -31.86 0.97
CA LEU A 194 -12.18 -31.34 0.73
C LEU A 194 -11.11 -32.02 1.59
N TYR A 195 -10.80 -33.29 1.29
CA TYR A 195 -9.79 -34.07 2.03
C TYR A 195 -8.40 -33.45 2.06
N SER A 196 -7.95 -32.83 0.96
CA SER A 196 -6.65 -32.15 0.88
C SER A 196 -6.52 -31.03 1.92
N ASP A 197 -7.59 -30.27 2.09
CA ASP A 197 -7.65 -29.13 3.00
C ASP A 197 -7.67 -29.64 4.45
N PHE A 198 -8.46 -30.69 4.74
CA PHE A 198 -8.46 -31.34 6.04
C PHE A 198 -7.07 -31.90 6.41
N ALA A 199 -6.38 -32.54 5.46
CA ALA A 199 -5.05 -33.09 5.70
C ALA A 199 -4.04 -31.99 6.09
N VAL A 200 -4.10 -30.83 5.45
CA VAL A 200 -3.27 -29.68 5.83
C VAL A 200 -3.69 -29.09 7.17
N MET A 201 -4.99 -28.96 7.44
CA MET A 201 -5.48 -28.55 8.76
C MET A 201 -4.94 -29.48 9.86
N PHE A 202 -5.07 -30.80 9.69
CA PHE A 202 -4.55 -31.80 10.64
C PHE A 202 -3.05 -31.59 10.88
N ARG A 203 -2.25 -31.50 9.82
CA ARG A 203 -0.80 -31.33 9.93
C ARG A 203 -0.39 -30.03 10.61
N LEU A 204 -1.21 -29.00 10.49
CA LEU A 204 -0.93 -27.67 11.01
C LEU A 204 -1.36 -27.50 12.47
N ILE A 205 -2.57 -27.94 12.82
CA ILE A 205 -3.17 -27.66 14.13
C ILE A 205 -3.33 -28.89 15.03
N HIS A 206 -2.79 -30.05 14.67
CA HIS A 206 -2.72 -31.19 15.60
C HIS A 206 -2.06 -30.78 16.93
N ALA A 207 -2.52 -31.33 18.05
CA ALA A 207 -2.13 -30.88 19.38
C ALA A 207 -0.62 -30.94 19.61
N SER A 208 0.09 -31.89 18.99
CA SER A 208 1.56 -31.98 19.09
C SER A 208 2.32 -30.81 18.46
N ARG A 209 1.65 -29.90 17.75
CA ARG A 209 2.26 -28.67 17.20
C ARG A 209 2.23 -27.54 18.21
N MET A 210 1.31 -27.63 19.16
CA MET A 210 1.12 -26.65 20.23
C MET A 210 2.13 -26.92 21.35
N PRO A 211 2.56 -25.87 22.07
CA PRO A 211 3.52 -26.03 23.15
C PRO A 211 2.95 -26.88 24.29
N THR A 212 3.84 -27.57 25.03
CA THR A 212 3.41 -28.37 26.19
C THR A 212 3.16 -27.50 27.42
N GLN A 213 3.83 -26.35 27.51
CA GLN A 213 3.63 -25.31 28.51
C GLN A 213 3.65 -23.91 27.84
N PRO A 214 2.94 -22.90 28.37
CA PRO A 214 2.89 -21.58 27.76
C PRO A 214 4.26 -20.94 27.54
N GLU A 215 5.22 -21.15 28.44
CA GLU A 215 6.56 -20.55 28.34
C GLU A 215 7.39 -21.14 27.17
N GLU A 216 7.05 -22.34 26.71
CA GLU A 216 7.69 -23.02 25.58
C GLU A 216 7.09 -22.64 24.23
N SER A 217 6.11 -21.74 24.20
CA SER A 217 5.48 -21.30 22.96
C SER A 217 6.47 -20.82 21.89
N PRO A 218 7.55 -20.06 22.20
CA PRO A 218 8.56 -19.65 21.21
C PRO A 218 9.29 -20.80 20.51
N ASP A 219 9.37 -21.96 21.16
CA ASP A 219 10.07 -23.15 20.66
C ASP A 219 9.12 -24.17 20.00
N SER A 220 7.80 -23.91 20.06
CA SER A 220 6.77 -24.79 19.50
C SER A 220 6.87 -24.93 17.99
N ILE A 221 6.43 -26.08 17.45
CA ILE A 221 6.46 -26.36 16.01
C ILE A 221 5.61 -25.32 15.25
N ILE A 222 4.46 -24.93 15.81
CA ILE A 222 3.61 -23.91 15.18
C ILE A 222 4.30 -22.55 15.09
N GLU A 223 5.10 -22.15 16.08
CA GLU A 223 5.91 -20.92 16.03
C GLU A 223 7.05 -21.05 15.01
N GLN A 224 7.68 -22.23 14.89
CA GLN A 224 8.68 -22.45 13.84
C GLN A 224 8.09 -22.30 12.44
N TYR A 225 6.88 -22.83 12.19
CA TYR A 225 6.17 -22.60 10.92
C TYR A 225 5.84 -21.13 10.67
N HIS A 226 5.54 -20.37 11.72
CA HIS A 226 5.36 -18.92 11.64
C HIS A 226 6.67 -18.21 11.28
N GLN A 227 7.80 -18.56 11.90
CA GLN A 227 9.11 -17.99 11.58
C GLN A 227 9.54 -18.34 10.15
N ASP A 228 9.32 -19.58 9.70
CA ASP A 228 9.55 -20.00 8.31
C ASP A 228 8.73 -19.18 7.31
N ALA A 229 7.49 -18.83 7.67
CA ALA A 229 6.65 -17.96 6.86
C ALA A 229 7.22 -16.54 6.75
N ILE A 230 7.70 -15.96 7.86
CA ILE A 230 8.34 -14.63 7.89
C ILE A 230 9.61 -14.62 7.03
N GLU A 231 10.48 -15.63 7.20
CA GLU A 231 11.72 -15.74 6.44
C GLU A 231 11.48 -16.00 4.95
N SER A 232 10.46 -16.81 4.60
CA SER A 232 10.01 -16.98 3.22
C SER A 232 9.59 -15.63 2.62
N GLY A 233 8.77 -14.83 3.32
CA GLY A 233 8.38 -13.49 2.89
C GLY A 233 9.57 -12.59 2.60
N ALA A 234 10.57 -12.57 3.48
CA ALA A 234 11.81 -11.80 3.29
C ALA A 234 12.60 -12.22 2.04
N ARG A 235 12.74 -13.52 1.81
CA ARG A 235 13.42 -14.08 0.62
C ARG A 235 12.65 -13.79 -0.67
N ILE A 236 11.31 -13.86 -0.63
CA ILE A 236 10.45 -13.54 -1.77
C ILE A 236 10.66 -12.09 -2.20
N ARG A 237 10.73 -11.14 -1.25
CA ARG A 237 10.97 -9.71 -1.57
C ARG A 237 12.28 -9.47 -2.33
N GLU A 238 13.38 -10.05 -1.87
CA GLU A 238 14.69 -9.87 -2.51
C GLU A 238 14.70 -10.44 -3.94
N LYS A 239 14.11 -11.62 -4.14
CA LYS A 239 14.00 -12.24 -5.47
C LYS A 239 13.04 -11.47 -6.38
N LEU A 240 11.91 -11.00 -5.85
CA LEU A 240 10.92 -10.23 -6.59
C LEU A 240 11.50 -8.94 -7.18
N ARG A 241 12.41 -8.27 -6.48
CA ARG A 241 13.10 -7.08 -7.01
C ARG A 241 13.75 -7.36 -8.38
N GLY A 242 14.63 -8.36 -8.44
CA GLY A 242 15.32 -8.73 -9.68
C GLY A 242 14.34 -9.22 -10.76
N SER A 243 13.32 -9.98 -10.35
CA SER A 243 12.24 -10.42 -11.23
C SER A 243 11.48 -9.27 -11.89
N VAL A 244 11.15 -8.21 -11.15
CA VAL A 244 10.48 -7.04 -11.70
C VAL A 244 11.40 -6.26 -12.65
N GLU A 245 12.70 -6.15 -12.34
CA GLU A 245 13.68 -5.57 -13.25
C GLU A 245 13.71 -6.29 -14.61
N ILE A 246 13.81 -7.62 -14.58
CA ILE A 246 13.78 -8.48 -15.77
C ILE A 246 12.48 -8.28 -16.55
N SER A 247 11.36 -8.20 -15.84
CA SER A 247 10.04 -8.00 -16.44
C SER A 247 9.94 -6.64 -17.16
N LEU A 248 10.40 -5.56 -16.52
CA LEU A 248 10.42 -4.21 -17.09
C LEU A 248 11.33 -4.11 -18.32
N GLN A 249 12.51 -4.71 -18.26
CA GLN A 249 13.40 -4.79 -19.44
C GLN A 249 12.79 -5.63 -20.56
N THR A 250 12.13 -6.73 -20.23
CA THR A 250 11.47 -7.60 -21.19
C THR A 250 10.34 -6.87 -21.92
N LEU A 251 9.44 -6.22 -21.18
CA LEU A 251 8.35 -5.40 -21.74
C LEU A 251 8.89 -4.22 -22.55
N GLY A 252 9.81 -3.43 -21.97
CA GLY A 252 10.37 -2.25 -22.61
C GLY A 252 11.04 -2.58 -23.94
N ASN A 253 11.85 -3.64 -23.97
CA ASN A 253 12.46 -4.08 -25.22
C ASN A 253 11.45 -4.72 -26.17
N GLY A 254 10.43 -5.43 -25.68
CA GLY A 254 9.37 -5.96 -26.54
C GLY A 254 8.63 -4.86 -27.30
N PHE A 255 8.18 -3.82 -26.59
CA PHE A 255 7.49 -2.70 -27.23
C PHE A 255 8.37 -1.97 -28.23
N LEU A 256 9.64 -1.70 -27.89
CA LEU A 256 10.56 -0.98 -28.78
C LEU A 256 10.92 -1.77 -30.04
N LYS A 257 11.02 -3.10 -29.93
CA LYS A 257 11.46 -3.98 -31.02
C LYS A 257 10.33 -4.50 -31.90
N HIS A 258 9.08 -4.44 -31.43
CA HIS A 258 7.93 -4.90 -32.20
C HIS A 258 7.82 -4.12 -33.53
N PRO A 259 7.70 -4.79 -34.69
CA PRO A 259 7.68 -4.11 -35.99
C PRO A 259 6.58 -3.05 -36.09
N ASP A 260 5.38 -3.34 -35.59
CA ASP A 260 4.22 -2.45 -35.72
C ASP A 260 4.20 -1.24 -34.76
N ASN A 261 5.16 -1.12 -33.84
CA ASN A 261 5.23 0.00 -32.89
C ASN A 261 6.08 1.18 -33.41
N GLU A 262 5.96 1.54 -34.68
CA GLU A 262 6.74 2.63 -35.29
C GLU A 262 6.40 3.99 -34.67
N GLU A 263 5.12 4.22 -34.36
CA GLU A 263 4.66 5.47 -33.73
C GLU A 263 5.31 5.69 -32.36
N LEU A 264 5.40 4.65 -31.52
CA LEU A 264 6.12 4.72 -30.24
C LEU A 264 7.59 5.12 -30.44
N ARG A 265 8.27 4.51 -31.41
CA ARG A 265 9.67 4.84 -31.73
C ARG A 265 9.82 6.27 -32.22
N GLN A 266 8.85 6.77 -32.99
CA GLN A 266 8.83 8.15 -33.47
C GLN A 266 8.66 9.14 -32.32
N LEU A 267 7.71 8.91 -31.41
CA LEU A 267 7.51 9.72 -30.21
C LEU A 267 8.76 9.79 -29.32
N ILE A 268 9.52 8.70 -29.23
CA ILE A 268 10.79 8.65 -28.51
C ILE A 268 11.89 9.42 -29.28
N ALA A 269 11.96 9.24 -30.60
CA ALA A 269 12.94 9.93 -31.44
C ALA A 269 12.75 11.46 -31.44
N ASP A 270 11.50 11.91 -31.39
CA ASP A 270 11.13 13.34 -31.32
C ASP A 270 11.28 13.92 -29.91
N GLY A 271 11.56 13.08 -28.91
CA GLY A 271 11.75 13.48 -27.52
C GLY A 271 10.46 13.77 -26.76
N GLU A 272 9.30 13.41 -27.31
CA GLU A 272 8.00 13.53 -26.63
C GLU A 272 7.92 12.57 -25.44
N ILE A 273 8.44 11.35 -25.64
CA ILE A 273 8.58 10.32 -24.62
C ILE A 273 10.07 10.05 -24.37
N ASP A 274 10.58 10.54 -23.23
CA ASP A 274 11.91 10.19 -22.75
C ASP A 274 11.91 8.83 -22.01
N ALA A 275 13.11 8.36 -21.65
CA ALA A 275 13.28 7.08 -20.96
C ALA A 275 12.57 7.02 -19.59
N THR A 276 12.45 8.15 -18.89
CA THR A 276 11.78 8.24 -17.58
C THR A 276 10.27 8.12 -17.74
N LYS A 277 9.67 8.82 -18.70
CA LYS A 277 8.24 8.71 -19.02
C LYS A 277 7.89 7.31 -19.51
N PHE A 278 8.72 6.73 -20.37
CA PHE A 278 8.53 5.35 -20.84
C PHE A 278 8.59 4.34 -19.69
N TYR A 279 9.61 4.48 -18.83
CA TYR A 279 9.75 3.65 -17.63
C TYR A 279 8.55 3.75 -16.68
N GLY A 280 8.03 4.95 -16.43
CA GLY A 280 6.83 5.15 -15.63
C GLY A 280 5.60 4.42 -16.19
N LYS A 281 5.45 4.35 -17.52
CA LYS A 281 4.35 3.60 -18.16
C LYS A 281 4.54 2.08 -18.03
N LEU A 282 5.76 1.58 -18.16
CA LEU A 282 6.08 0.17 -17.91
C LEU A 282 5.78 -0.21 -16.45
N LEU A 283 6.13 0.66 -15.50
CA LEU A 283 5.78 0.48 -14.09
C LEU A 283 4.27 0.40 -13.88
N LYS A 284 3.47 1.26 -14.53
CA LYS A 284 2.00 1.18 -14.44
C LYS A 284 1.43 -0.16 -14.94
N ILE A 285 2.03 -0.78 -15.97
CA ILE A 285 1.65 -2.15 -16.38
C ILE A 285 1.92 -3.15 -15.25
N ILE A 286 3.13 -3.11 -14.67
CA ILE A 286 3.50 -3.99 -13.56
C ILE A 286 2.60 -3.77 -12.33
N TYR A 287 2.30 -2.51 -12.00
CA TYR A 287 1.42 -2.16 -10.87
C TYR A 287 0.00 -2.70 -11.08
N ARG A 288 -0.57 -2.57 -12.28
CA ARG A 288 -1.88 -3.17 -12.60
C ARG A 288 -1.88 -4.68 -12.48
N LEU A 289 -0.85 -5.34 -13.03
CA LEU A 289 -0.72 -6.80 -12.96
C LEU A 289 -0.66 -7.28 -11.51
N LEU A 290 0.19 -6.66 -10.69
CA LEU A 290 0.35 -7.03 -9.28
C LEU A 290 -0.91 -6.69 -8.47
N PHE A 291 -1.53 -5.53 -8.70
CA PHE A 291 -2.79 -5.15 -8.06
C PHE A 291 -3.89 -6.19 -8.32
N LEU A 292 -4.03 -6.62 -9.58
CA LEU A 292 -5.01 -7.64 -9.96
C LEU A 292 -4.63 -9.03 -9.42
N MET A 293 -3.35 -9.42 -9.39
CA MET A 293 -2.93 -10.66 -8.74
C MET A 293 -3.31 -10.69 -7.26
N VAL A 294 -3.06 -9.60 -6.53
CA VAL A 294 -3.44 -9.47 -5.11
C VAL A 294 -4.96 -9.50 -4.97
N SER A 295 -5.68 -8.76 -5.80
CA SER A 295 -7.14 -8.68 -5.75
C SER A 295 -7.80 -10.03 -6.06
N GLU A 296 -7.30 -10.78 -7.04
CA GLU A 296 -7.75 -12.13 -7.36
C GLU A 296 -7.48 -13.10 -6.22
N GLU A 297 -6.26 -13.14 -5.68
CA GLU A 297 -5.88 -14.09 -4.64
C GLU A 297 -6.53 -13.78 -3.28
N ARG A 298 -6.92 -12.53 -3.02
CA ARG A 298 -7.71 -12.12 -1.85
C ARG A 298 -9.22 -12.19 -2.10
N ASN A 299 -9.67 -12.69 -3.25
CA ASN A 299 -11.08 -12.77 -3.64
C ASN A 299 -11.82 -11.42 -3.62
N MET A 300 -11.13 -10.33 -3.98
CA MET A 300 -11.62 -8.95 -3.91
C MET A 300 -12.18 -8.40 -5.24
N ILE A 301 -12.39 -9.26 -6.23
CA ILE A 301 -12.97 -8.88 -7.53
C ILE A 301 -14.50 -8.81 -7.45
N TYR A 302 -15.12 -9.73 -6.73
CA TYR A 302 -16.57 -9.92 -6.69
C TYR A 302 -17.07 -9.91 -5.24
N PRO A 303 -18.19 -9.21 -4.94
CA PRO A 303 -18.76 -9.20 -3.60
C PRO A 303 -19.20 -10.61 -3.21
N LYS A 304 -19.30 -10.90 -1.91
CA LYS A 304 -19.91 -12.18 -1.50
C LYS A 304 -21.41 -12.15 -1.81
N PRO A 305 -22.05 -13.28 -2.14
CA PRO A 305 -23.48 -13.31 -2.48
C PRO A 305 -24.41 -12.71 -1.42
N LYS A 306 -24.00 -12.67 -0.14
CA LYS A 306 -24.78 -12.08 0.97
C LYS A 306 -24.55 -10.58 1.14
N GLU A 307 -23.59 -10.00 0.43
CA GLU A 307 -23.16 -8.60 0.51
C GLU A 307 -23.66 -7.76 -0.68
N THR A 308 -24.49 -8.35 -1.56
CA THR A 308 -25.04 -7.69 -2.74
C THR A 308 -26.47 -8.15 -3.02
N ASP A 309 -27.27 -7.30 -3.66
CA ASP A 309 -28.61 -7.63 -4.17
C ASP A 309 -28.54 -8.44 -5.48
N TRP A 310 -27.35 -8.77 -5.95
CA TRP A 310 -27.16 -9.51 -7.19
C TRP A 310 -27.54 -10.98 -7.05
N ASP A 311 -28.07 -11.54 -8.13
CA ASP A 311 -28.39 -12.95 -8.22
C ASP A 311 -27.13 -13.81 -8.03
N ALA A 312 -27.18 -14.72 -7.06
CA ALA A 312 -26.02 -15.53 -6.66
C ALA A 312 -25.59 -16.54 -7.74
N GLU A 313 -26.54 -17.10 -8.51
CA GLU A 313 -26.23 -18.03 -9.60
C GLU A 313 -25.56 -17.28 -10.76
N LEU A 314 -26.10 -16.09 -11.10
CA LEU A 314 -25.52 -15.23 -12.12
C LEU A 314 -24.11 -14.75 -11.75
N LEU A 315 -23.89 -14.37 -10.49
CA LEU A 315 -22.57 -13.96 -10.01
C LEU A 315 -21.54 -15.09 -10.09
N GLN A 316 -21.97 -16.34 -9.85
CA GLN A 316 -21.13 -17.51 -10.01
C GLN A 316 -20.77 -17.74 -11.48
N GLU A 317 -21.72 -17.55 -12.41
CA GLU A 317 -21.46 -17.61 -13.85
C GLU A 317 -20.45 -16.53 -14.28
N TYR A 318 -20.63 -15.28 -13.83
CA TYR A 318 -19.71 -14.18 -14.10
C TYR A 318 -18.31 -14.46 -13.59
N ARG A 319 -18.19 -14.96 -12.36
CA ARG A 319 -16.91 -15.38 -11.79
C ARG A 319 -16.25 -16.47 -12.64
N ALA A 320 -17.01 -17.44 -13.14
CA ALA A 320 -16.48 -18.48 -14.02
C ALA A 320 -15.97 -17.90 -15.35
N ILE A 321 -16.71 -16.98 -15.98
CA ILE A 321 -16.28 -16.29 -17.21
C ILE A 321 -14.99 -15.51 -16.97
N TYR A 322 -14.94 -14.71 -15.90
CA TYR A 322 -13.74 -13.96 -15.54
C TYR A 322 -12.53 -14.87 -15.35
N ASN A 323 -12.67 -15.92 -14.53
CA ASN A 323 -11.58 -16.85 -14.24
C ASN A 323 -11.07 -17.56 -15.50
N ASN A 324 -11.98 -17.95 -16.40
CA ASN A 324 -11.64 -18.72 -17.60
C ASN A 324 -11.03 -17.89 -18.74
N TYR A 325 -11.31 -16.59 -18.80
CA TYR A 325 -10.94 -15.77 -19.97
C TYR A 325 -10.13 -14.52 -19.62
N TYR A 326 -10.40 -13.87 -18.49
CA TYR A 326 -9.84 -12.55 -18.15
C TYR A 326 -8.85 -12.57 -16.98
N SER A 327 -8.89 -13.58 -16.12
CA SER A 327 -8.04 -13.58 -14.93
C SER A 327 -6.55 -13.50 -15.26
N ILE A 328 -5.80 -12.74 -14.45
CA ILE A 328 -4.34 -12.73 -14.45
C ILE A 328 -3.84 -14.11 -14.02
N ASN A 329 -4.54 -14.79 -13.12
CA ASN A 329 -4.26 -16.18 -12.75
C ASN A 329 -4.19 -17.11 -13.99
N ARG A 330 -5.13 -16.98 -14.95
CA ARG A 330 -5.07 -17.71 -16.22
C ARG A 330 -3.79 -17.39 -16.99
N LEU A 331 -3.44 -16.11 -17.13
CA LEU A 331 -2.21 -15.71 -17.83
C LEU A 331 -0.94 -16.26 -17.15
N ARG A 332 -0.93 -16.34 -15.81
CA ARG A 332 0.15 -16.98 -15.03
C ARG A 332 0.25 -18.48 -15.34
N SER A 333 -0.88 -19.20 -15.37
CA SER A 333 -0.90 -20.62 -15.76
C SER A 333 -0.45 -20.85 -17.21
N LEU A 334 -0.74 -19.93 -18.12
CA LEU A 334 -0.22 -19.98 -19.49
C LEU A 334 1.28 -19.73 -19.54
N ALA A 335 1.80 -18.80 -18.73
CA ALA A 335 3.24 -18.52 -18.64
C ALA A 335 4.04 -19.75 -18.17
N GLU A 336 3.49 -20.51 -17.21
CA GLU A 336 4.05 -21.77 -16.73
C GLU A 336 4.16 -22.85 -17.84
N ARG A 337 3.24 -22.81 -18.80
CA ARG A 337 3.12 -23.77 -19.91
C ARG A 337 3.50 -23.18 -21.27
N LYS A 338 4.24 -22.06 -21.29
CA LYS A 338 4.56 -21.32 -22.53
C LYS A 338 5.15 -22.18 -23.65
N HIS A 339 5.88 -23.25 -23.30
CA HIS A 339 6.46 -24.21 -24.25
C HIS A 339 5.41 -24.98 -25.09
N GLN A 340 4.14 -24.95 -24.69
CA GLN A 340 3.02 -25.61 -25.36
C GLN A 340 2.19 -24.65 -26.24
N LEU A 341 2.56 -23.36 -26.27
CA LEU A 341 1.78 -22.30 -26.91
C LEU A 341 2.51 -21.79 -28.15
N ASN A 342 1.74 -21.26 -29.11
CA ASN A 342 2.31 -20.41 -30.16
C ASN A 342 2.60 -19.02 -29.57
N THR A 343 3.87 -18.69 -29.43
CA THR A 343 4.31 -17.46 -28.76
C THR A 343 4.57 -16.29 -29.70
N ASP A 344 4.43 -16.50 -31.01
CA ASP A 344 4.64 -15.46 -32.03
C ASP A 344 3.39 -14.57 -32.25
N GLU A 345 2.21 -15.02 -31.81
CA GLU A 345 0.96 -14.27 -31.85
C GLU A 345 0.92 -13.12 -30.82
N GLU A 346 -0.07 -12.23 -30.91
CA GLU A 346 -0.23 -11.04 -30.06
C GLU A 346 -1.54 -11.05 -29.23
N ASP A 347 -2.32 -12.14 -29.32
CA ASP A 347 -3.67 -12.22 -28.79
C ASP A 347 -3.73 -12.12 -27.26
N LEU A 348 -2.70 -12.56 -26.53
CA LEU A 348 -2.68 -12.44 -25.06
C LEU A 348 -2.48 -11.01 -24.59
N TRP A 349 -1.74 -10.18 -25.34
CA TRP A 349 -1.63 -8.75 -25.04
C TRP A 349 -2.95 -8.04 -25.27
N GLU A 350 -3.64 -8.33 -26.38
CA GLU A 350 -4.99 -7.82 -26.63
C GLU A 350 -5.98 -8.28 -25.55
N SER A 351 -5.91 -9.55 -25.12
CA SER A 351 -6.69 -10.10 -24.02
C SER A 351 -6.40 -9.40 -22.68
N LEU A 352 -5.14 -9.08 -22.39
CA LEU A 352 -4.77 -8.33 -21.18
C LEU A 352 -5.30 -6.90 -21.21
N LYS A 353 -5.30 -6.23 -22.38
CA LYS A 353 -5.94 -4.91 -22.53
C LYS A 353 -7.44 -4.97 -22.24
N GLN A 354 -8.14 -6.02 -22.70
CA GLN A 354 -9.55 -6.21 -22.35
C GLN A 354 -9.76 -6.49 -20.85
N THR A 355 -8.82 -7.21 -20.23
CA THR A 355 -8.83 -7.43 -18.78
C THR A 355 -8.71 -6.11 -18.03
N PHE A 356 -7.78 -5.23 -18.41
CA PHE A 356 -7.69 -3.89 -17.83
C PHE A 356 -8.97 -3.09 -18.06
N ALA A 357 -9.56 -3.16 -19.25
CA ALA A 357 -10.78 -2.42 -19.58
C ALA A 357 -11.97 -2.75 -18.66
N LEU A 358 -12.05 -3.97 -18.11
CA LEU A 358 -13.05 -4.35 -17.10
C LEU A 358 -12.96 -3.49 -15.83
N PHE A 359 -11.73 -3.09 -15.46
CA PHE A 359 -11.46 -2.29 -14.26
C PHE A 359 -11.31 -0.78 -14.56
N GLU A 360 -11.16 -0.39 -15.83
CA GLU A 360 -11.07 1.01 -16.25
C GLU A 360 -12.44 1.65 -16.51
N LYS A 361 -13.37 0.89 -17.13
CA LYS A 361 -14.63 1.43 -17.67
C LYS A 361 -15.80 0.70 -17.04
N GLU A 362 -16.60 1.44 -16.27
CA GLU A 362 -17.77 0.90 -15.57
C GLU A 362 -18.74 0.15 -16.52
N ALA A 363 -19.03 0.72 -17.69
CA ALA A 363 -19.91 0.09 -18.69
C ALA A 363 -19.40 -1.24 -19.26
N ILE A 364 -18.10 -1.53 -19.14
CA ILE A 364 -17.50 -2.80 -19.57
C ILE A 364 -17.50 -3.77 -18.38
N GLY A 365 -17.00 -3.34 -17.22
CA GLY A 365 -16.94 -4.17 -16.00
C GLY A 365 -18.31 -4.68 -15.56
N GLN A 366 -19.34 -3.84 -15.57
CA GLN A 366 -20.71 -4.21 -15.17
C GLN A 366 -21.29 -5.37 -15.98
N ARG A 367 -20.83 -5.60 -17.23
CA ARG A 367 -21.27 -6.73 -18.06
C ARG A 367 -20.88 -8.10 -17.50
N LEU A 368 -19.87 -8.12 -16.63
CA LEU A 368 -19.43 -9.30 -15.89
C LEU A 368 -19.56 -9.08 -14.38
N GLY A 369 -20.35 -8.11 -13.93
CA GLY A 369 -20.50 -7.83 -12.50
C GLY A 369 -19.20 -7.36 -11.81
N ILE A 370 -18.34 -6.63 -12.53
CA ILE A 370 -17.10 -6.07 -11.96
C ILE A 370 -17.29 -4.57 -11.80
N GLN A 371 -17.06 -4.07 -10.58
CA GLN A 371 -16.98 -2.63 -10.34
C GLN A 371 -15.64 -2.13 -10.90
N ALA A 372 -15.68 -1.08 -11.72
CA ALA A 372 -14.46 -0.45 -12.20
C ALA A 372 -13.70 0.23 -11.03
N LEU A 373 -12.38 0.07 -11.04
CA LEU A 373 -11.48 0.58 -10.01
C LEU A 373 -11.15 2.06 -10.25
N ASN A 374 -10.99 2.46 -11.52
CA ASN A 374 -10.62 3.83 -11.93
C ASN A 374 -9.34 4.33 -11.22
N GLY A 375 -9.19 5.65 -11.04
CA GLY A 375 -7.99 6.29 -10.49
C GLY A 375 -6.83 6.35 -11.49
N ASP A 376 -5.73 6.98 -11.11
CA ASP A 376 -4.57 7.20 -11.99
C ASP A 376 -3.86 5.91 -12.45
N LEU A 377 -4.10 4.80 -11.75
CA LEU A 377 -3.62 3.48 -12.13
C LEU A 377 -4.51 2.83 -13.19
N PHE A 378 -5.83 2.78 -12.99
CA PHE A 378 -6.80 2.17 -13.92
C PHE A 378 -7.56 3.21 -14.75
N SER A 379 -6.96 4.35 -15.07
CA SER A 379 -7.49 5.26 -16.08
C SER A 379 -7.09 4.76 -17.48
N PRO A 380 -7.94 4.88 -18.51
CA PRO A 380 -7.58 4.48 -19.88
C PRO A 380 -6.29 5.16 -20.39
N ALA A 381 -6.07 6.41 -20.01
CA ALA A 381 -4.90 7.20 -20.44
C ALA A 381 -3.60 6.84 -19.70
N ALA A 382 -3.66 6.03 -18.63
CA ALA A 382 -2.50 5.71 -17.80
C ALA A 382 -1.39 5.00 -18.59
N LEU A 383 -1.76 4.20 -19.59
CA LEU A 383 -0.84 3.41 -20.39
C LEU A 383 -0.47 4.04 -21.73
N ASP A 384 -1.15 5.11 -22.18
CA ASP A 384 -0.91 5.71 -23.51
C ASP A 384 0.56 6.13 -23.70
N PRO A 385 1.23 5.81 -24.82
CA PRO A 385 0.70 5.15 -26.01
C PRO A 385 0.86 3.61 -26.00
N LEU A 386 1.29 3.00 -24.89
CA LEU A 386 1.51 1.55 -24.80
C LEU A 386 0.22 0.74 -24.96
N SER A 387 -0.93 1.31 -24.58
CA SER A 387 -2.28 0.79 -24.85
C SER A 387 -2.53 0.51 -26.34
N GLU A 388 -1.98 1.35 -27.22
CA GLU A 388 -2.11 1.22 -28.69
C GLU A 388 -0.99 0.36 -29.30
N CYS A 389 0.05 0.03 -28.53
CA CYS A 389 1.16 -0.77 -29.00
C CYS A 389 0.81 -2.27 -29.07
N LYS A 390 1.59 -2.98 -29.88
CA LYS A 390 1.60 -4.44 -30.03
C LYS A 390 2.71 -5.09 -29.22
N LEU A 391 2.46 -6.32 -28.79
CA LEU A 391 3.39 -7.12 -28.00
C LEU A 391 3.14 -8.60 -28.27
N THR A 392 4.20 -9.36 -28.54
CA THR A 392 4.07 -10.80 -28.76
C THR A 392 3.81 -11.54 -27.44
N ASN A 393 3.16 -12.69 -27.55
CA ASN A 393 2.88 -13.61 -26.46
C ASN A 393 4.17 -14.05 -25.75
N ASP A 394 5.27 -14.28 -26.49
CA ASP A 394 6.57 -14.59 -25.89
C ASP A 394 7.01 -13.53 -24.88
N VAL A 395 6.95 -12.25 -25.28
CA VAL A 395 7.37 -11.15 -24.41
C VAL A 395 6.46 -11.06 -23.19
N LEU A 396 5.15 -11.07 -23.39
CA LEU A 396 4.18 -10.96 -22.30
C LEU A 396 4.33 -12.11 -21.30
N LEU A 397 4.39 -13.35 -21.79
CA LEU A 397 4.50 -14.52 -20.94
C LEU A 397 5.85 -14.57 -20.22
N ARG A 398 6.98 -14.18 -20.84
CA ARG A 398 8.27 -14.07 -20.13
C ARG A 398 8.26 -13.01 -19.05
N SER A 399 7.63 -11.86 -19.32
CA SER A 399 7.47 -10.78 -18.35
C SER A 399 6.61 -11.21 -17.16
N LEU A 400 5.48 -11.88 -17.41
CA LEU A 400 4.61 -12.42 -16.37
C LEU A 400 5.30 -13.53 -15.58
N ASP A 401 6.00 -14.44 -16.25
CA ASP A 401 6.70 -15.55 -15.62
C ASP A 401 7.73 -15.07 -14.59
N ALA A 402 8.49 -14.02 -14.94
CA ALA A 402 9.50 -13.44 -14.07
C ALA A 402 8.91 -12.98 -12.74
N ILE A 403 7.73 -12.35 -12.74
CA ILE A 403 7.06 -11.88 -11.51
C ILE A 403 6.12 -12.94 -10.92
N ALA A 404 5.73 -13.97 -11.65
CA ALA A 404 4.80 -14.99 -11.17
C ALA A 404 5.49 -16.11 -10.39
N ARG A 405 6.77 -16.37 -10.65
CA ARG A 405 7.56 -17.47 -10.08
C ARG A 405 8.95 -17.03 -9.66
N PHE A 406 9.51 -17.73 -8.69
CA PHE A 406 10.90 -17.61 -8.27
C PHE A 406 11.50 -19.00 -8.04
N GLU A 407 12.81 -19.11 -8.15
CA GLU A 407 13.52 -20.34 -7.82
C GLU A 407 13.74 -20.43 -6.30
N ASN A 408 13.27 -21.50 -5.66
CA ASN A 408 13.48 -21.72 -4.22
C ASN A 408 14.91 -22.25 -3.95
N GLU A 409 15.26 -22.48 -2.69
CA GLU A 409 16.61 -22.95 -2.30
C GLU A 409 16.97 -24.33 -2.88
N SER A 410 15.97 -25.16 -3.14
CA SER A 410 16.15 -26.47 -3.78
C SER A 410 16.29 -26.41 -5.30
N GLY A 411 16.31 -25.21 -5.89
CA GLY A 411 16.37 -25.01 -7.34
C GLY A 411 15.05 -25.25 -8.07
N GLN A 412 13.94 -25.36 -7.34
CA GLN A 412 12.61 -25.58 -7.91
C GLN A 412 11.89 -24.25 -8.12
N LEU A 413 11.28 -24.08 -9.30
CA LEU A 413 10.44 -22.93 -9.59
C LEU A 413 9.13 -23.01 -8.81
N THR A 414 8.93 -22.05 -7.92
CA THR A 414 7.77 -21.91 -7.04
C THR A 414 6.98 -20.68 -7.42
N ARG A 415 5.65 -20.77 -7.34
CA ARG A 415 4.74 -19.66 -7.63
C ARG A 415 4.71 -18.68 -6.45
N VAL A 416 4.76 -17.38 -6.75
CA VAL A 416 4.61 -16.32 -5.74
C VAL A 416 3.17 -16.25 -5.28
N ASN A 417 2.92 -16.29 -3.96
CA ASN A 417 1.60 -16.06 -3.38
C ASN A 417 1.46 -14.58 -2.99
N TYR A 418 0.87 -13.78 -3.88
CA TYR A 418 0.66 -12.35 -3.69
C TYR A 418 -0.45 -12.02 -2.69
N GLY A 419 -1.44 -12.90 -2.50
CA GLY A 419 -2.51 -12.73 -1.53
C GLY A 419 -2.00 -12.69 -0.08
N GLY A 420 -0.93 -13.45 0.21
CA GLY A 420 -0.31 -13.55 1.53
C GLY A 420 0.80 -12.54 1.82
N LEU A 421 1.20 -11.71 0.86
CA LEU A 421 2.19 -10.65 1.09
C LEU A 421 1.51 -9.43 1.70
N ASP A 422 2.16 -8.81 2.69
CA ASP A 422 1.70 -7.53 3.25
C ASP A 422 2.01 -6.36 2.30
N VAL A 423 1.22 -5.29 2.38
CA VAL A 423 1.39 -4.09 1.54
C VAL A 423 2.77 -3.44 1.75
N GLU A 424 3.32 -3.50 2.97
CA GLU A 424 4.69 -3.05 3.27
C GLU A 424 5.73 -3.85 2.49
N GLU A 425 5.53 -5.18 2.39
CA GLU A 425 6.41 -6.06 1.63
C GLU A 425 6.43 -5.71 0.15
N PHE A 426 5.26 -5.37 -0.43
CA PHE A 426 5.17 -4.82 -1.77
C PHE A 426 5.91 -3.48 -1.91
N GLY A 427 5.67 -2.55 -0.99
CA GLY A 427 6.31 -1.23 -0.98
C GLY A 427 7.83 -1.33 -1.11
N SER A 428 8.44 -2.27 -0.41
CA SER A 428 9.89 -2.51 -0.46
C SER A 428 10.41 -3.03 -1.81
N VAL A 429 9.65 -3.89 -2.51
CA VAL A 429 10.00 -4.39 -3.85
C VAL A 429 10.06 -3.23 -4.83
N TYR A 430 9.10 -2.30 -4.73
CA TYR A 430 8.98 -1.17 -5.63
C TYR A 430 9.91 -0.01 -5.31
N GLU A 431 10.18 0.24 -4.03
CA GLU A 431 11.13 1.29 -3.62
C GLU A 431 12.53 1.00 -4.17
N ALA A 432 12.92 -0.27 -4.14
CA ALA A 432 14.12 -0.76 -4.79
C ALA A 432 14.17 -0.52 -6.32
N LEU A 433 13.01 -0.33 -6.98
CA LEU A 433 12.93 0.00 -8.40
C LEU A 433 13.09 1.50 -8.66
N LEU A 434 12.81 2.36 -7.67
CA LEU A 434 12.95 3.81 -7.82
C LEU A 434 14.42 4.25 -8.02
N ASP A 435 15.37 3.40 -7.63
CA ASP A 435 16.80 3.67 -7.72
C ASP A 435 17.38 3.49 -9.14
N TYR A 436 16.64 2.89 -10.08
CA TYR A 436 17.16 2.66 -11.43
C TYR A 436 17.16 3.93 -12.28
N ASP A 437 18.23 4.11 -13.07
CA ASP A 437 18.32 5.17 -14.10
C ASP A 437 17.96 4.58 -15.48
N PRO A 438 16.73 4.78 -15.98
CA PRO A 438 16.29 4.23 -17.26
C PRO A 438 17.00 4.91 -18.44
N LYS A 439 17.44 4.12 -19.40
CA LYS A 439 18.04 4.59 -20.66
C LYS A 439 17.40 3.89 -21.85
N ILE A 440 17.12 4.67 -22.89
CA ILE A 440 16.78 4.18 -24.21
C ILE A 440 17.96 4.48 -25.13
N LYS A 441 18.54 3.46 -25.74
CA LYS A 441 19.64 3.58 -26.70
C LYS A 441 19.15 3.26 -28.10
N LYS A 442 19.58 4.08 -29.06
CA LYS A 442 19.52 3.77 -30.49
C LYS A 442 20.88 3.18 -30.92
N GLY A 443 20.93 1.89 -31.21
CA GLY A 443 22.12 1.18 -31.68
C GLY A 443 22.39 1.44 -33.17
N VAL A 444 23.67 1.47 -33.53
CA VAL A 444 24.15 1.45 -34.93
C VAL A 444 24.57 0.01 -35.23
N ASN A 445 23.65 -0.89 -35.56
CA ASN A 445 24.02 -2.17 -36.18
C ASN A 445 22.87 -2.82 -36.97
N VAL A 446 23.14 -3.12 -38.23
CA VAL A 446 22.17 -3.40 -39.31
C VAL A 446 21.88 -4.90 -39.48
N SER A 447 22.43 -5.78 -38.65
CA SER A 447 22.48 -7.23 -38.93
C SER A 447 21.54 -8.14 -38.14
N LEU A 448 20.81 -7.67 -37.10
CA LEU A 448 19.99 -8.55 -36.24
C LEU A 448 18.61 -8.02 -35.79
N GLY A 449 18.05 -7.01 -36.46
CA GLY A 449 16.67 -6.57 -36.24
C GLY A 449 16.45 -5.66 -35.02
N SER A 450 15.93 -4.45 -35.31
CA SER A 450 15.53 -3.33 -34.43
C SER A 450 16.63 -2.59 -33.63
N GLU A 451 16.74 -1.30 -33.93
CA GLU A 451 17.78 -0.34 -33.48
C GLU A 451 17.61 0.15 -32.04
N TRP A 452 16.58 -0.23 -31.30
CA TRP A 452 16.25 0.37 -30.01
C TRP A 452 16.37 -0.61 -28.85
N ALA A 453 16.96 -0.17 -27.74
CA ALA A 453 17.09 -0.97 -26.52
C ALA A 453 16.77 -0.14 -25.27
N PHE A 454 15.93 -0.69 -24.40
CA PHE A 454 15.68 -0.20 -23.06
C PHE A 454 16.55 -0.96 -22.05
N GLN A 455 17.27 -0.23 -21.22
CA GLN A 455 18.14 -0.79 -20.17
C GLN A 455 18.29 0.19 -19.01
N PHE A 456 18.68 -0.32 -17.85
CA PHE A 456 19.15 0.52 -16.75
C PHE A 456 20.65 0.82 -16.91
N ALA A 457 21.10 1.96 -16.37
CA ALA A 457 22.52 2.31 -16.43
C ALA A 457 23.37 1.46 -15.46
N GLU A 458 24.55 1.00 -15.89
CA GLU A 458 25.43 0.15 -15.07
C GLU A 458 25.92 0.85 -13.79
N GLY A 459 25.82 0.15 -12.64
CA GLY A 459 26.28 0.64 -11.35
C GLY A 459 25.43 1.79 -10.79
N THR A 460 24.14 1.81 -11.13
CA THR A 460 23.10 2.68 -10.56
C THR A 460 22.31 2.05 -9.41
N GLU A 461 22.66 0.82 -9.00
CA GLU A 461 22.44 0.36 -7.62
C GLU A 461 23.22 1.28 -6.67
N ARG A 462 22.68 2.46 -6.38
CA ARG A 462 23.31 3.40 -5.48
C ARG A 462 22.54 3.43 -4.18
N LYS A 463 23.28 3.12 -3.12
CA LYS A 463 23.01 3.42 -1.71
C LYS A 463 22.79 4.92 -1.39
N THR A 464 22.50 5.79 -2.36
CA THR A 464 22.59 7.26 -2.22
C THR A 464 21.26 8.01 -2.17
N THR A 465 20.12 7.35 -2.31
CA THR A 465 18.80 7.95 -2.18
C THR A 465 18.36 8.08 -0.73
N GLY A 466 19.07 7.47 0.22
CA GLY A 466 18.63 7.44 1.62
C GLY A 466 17.35 6.63 1.84
N SER A 467 16.88 5.93 0.79
CA SER A 467 15.80 4.92 0.79
C SER A 467 16.27 3.66 1.49
N TYR A 468 16.62 3.81 2.77
CA TYR A 468 16.74 2.67 3.66
C TYR A 468 15.32 2.33 4.10
N TYR A 469 14.87 1.15 3.70
CA TYR A 469 13.69 0.51 4.27
C TYR A 469 13.74 0.66 5.80
N THR A 470 12.73 1.32 6.34
CA THR A 470 12.60 1.48 7.80
C THR A 470 12.04 0.19 8.33
N ARG A 471 12.77 -0.50 9.20
CA ARG A 471 12.29 -1.76 9.78
C ARG A 471 10.95 -1.54 10.47
N THR A 472 10.01 -2.46 10.31
CA THR A 472 8.66 -2.35 10.87
C THR A 472 8.68 -2.04 12.36
N GLU A 473 9.65 -2.55 13.13
CA GLU A 473 9.75 -2.25 14.57
C GLU A 473 10.03 -0.76 14.85
N LEU A 474 10.82 -0.10 14.01
CA LEU A 474 11.10 1.33 14.13
C LEU A 474 9.89 2.16 13.73
N VAL A 475 9.15 1.74 12.69
CA VAL A 475 7.90 2.37 12.28
C VAL A 475 6.89 2.29 13.42
N GLN A 476 6.69 1.10 14.00
CA GLN A 476 5.74 0.92 15.11
C GLN A 476 6.12 1.74 16.35
N GLU A 477 7.40 1.83 16.69
CA GLU A 477 7.84 2.68 17.80
C GLU A 477 7.60 4.18 17.51
N LEU A 478 7.82 4.62 16.26
CA LEU A 478 7.49 6.00 15.86
C LEU A 478 5.99 6.27 15.98
N ILE A 479 5.14 5.36 15.50
CA ILE A 479 3.67 5.49 15.62
C ILE A 479 3.26 5.54 17.09
N LYS A 480 3.81 4.65 17.92
CA LYS A 480 3.50 4.59 19.35
C LYS A 480 3.92 5.86 20.10
N SER A 481 5.07 6.43 19.75
CA SER A 481 5.62 7.59 20.46
C SER A 481 5.13 8.95 19.94
N ALA A 482 4.77 9.05 18.66
CA ALA A 482 4.38 10.30 18.02
C ALA A 482 2.88 10.42 17.71
N LEU A 483 2.23 9.34 17.27
CA LEU A 483 0.84 9.38 16.83
C LEU A 483 -0.16 9.01 17.92
N VAL A 484 0.10 7.92 18.66
CA VAL A 484 -0.82 7.44 19.70
C VAL A 484 -1.15 8.50 20.76
N PRO A 485 -0.17 9.25 21.30
CA PRO A 485 -0.48 10.28 22.30
C PRO A 485 -1.43 11.38 21.78
N VAL A 486 -1.28 11.77 20.51
CA VAL A 486 -2.13 12.77 19.87
C VAL A 486 -3.56 12.25 19.67
N ILE A 487 -3.70 10.97 19.29
CA ILE A 487 -5.01 10.31 19.20
C ILE A 487 -5.70 10.31 20.57
N GLU A 488 -4.99 9.88 21.61
CA GLU A 488 -5.54 9.77 22.97
C GLU A 488 -5.96 11.14 23.52
N GLU A 489 -5.11 12.16 23.40
CA GLU A 489 -5.41 13.54 23.81
C GLU A 489 -6.68 14.06 23.12
N ARG A 490 -6.77 13.89 21.81
CA ARG A 490 -7.93 14.34 21.01
C ARG A 490 -9.22 13.61 21.37
N LEU A 491 -9.12 12.33 21.68
CA LEU A 491 -10.27 11.54 22.13
C LEU A 491 -10.73 11.95 23.54
N GLU A 492 -9.82 12.34 24.43
CA GLU A 492 -10.16 12.84 25.78
C GLU A 492 -10.91 14.18 25.75
N GLU A 493 -10.66 15.02 24.74
CA GLU A 493 -11.34 16.31 24.56
C GLU A 493 -12.77 16.19 23.99
N ALA A 494 -13.14 15.03 23.43
CA ALA A 494 -14.43 14.81 22.79
C ALA A 494 -15.48 14.22 23.75
N ASP A 495 -16.66 14.84 23.83
CA ASP A 495 -17.70 14.54 24.83
C ASP A 495 -18.68 13.43 24.38
N SER A 496 -18.76 13.15 23.08
CA SER A 496 -19.71 12.19 22.50
C SER A 496 -19.06 11.20 21.52
N LYS A 497 -19.71 10.06 21.31
CA LYS A 497 -19.25 9.04 20.36
C LYS A 497 -19.09 9.59 18.94
N ASP A 498 -20.05 10.39 18.47
CA ASP A 498 -20.03 10.96 17.13
C ASP A 498 -18.90 12.00 16.99
N GLU A 499 -18.66 12.78 18.03
CA GLU A 499 -17.55 13.73 18.09
C GLU A 499 -16.19 13.03 18.12
N ARG A 500 -16.05 11.93 18.85
CA ARG A 500 -14.85 11.08 18.86
C ARG A 500 -14.55 10.51 17.48
N ILE A 501 -15.58 9.99 16.80
CA ILE A 501 -15.46 9.50 15.41
C ILE A 501 -15.01 10.62 14.47
N GLN A 502 -15.66 11.79 14.54
CA GLN A 502 -15.30 12.92 13.68
C GLN A 502 -13.89 13.43 13.97
N THR A 503 -13.49 13.48 15.24
CA THR A 503 -12.16 13.89 15.66
C THR A 503 -11.06 13.00 15.07
N LEU A 504 -11.29 11.68 15.03
CA LEU A 504 -10.37 10.74 14.39
C LEU A 504 -10.26 10.96 12.88
N LEU A 505 -11.38 11.27 12.21
CA LEU A 505 -11.42 11.55 10.77
C LEU A 505 -10.86 12.93 10.39
N ASP A 506 -10.83 13.85 11.34
CA ASP A 506 -10.29 15.20 11.16
C ASP A 506 -8.76 15.26 11.39
N LEU A 507 -8.13 14.18 11.88
CA LEU A 507 -6.67 14.12 12.06
C LEU A 507 -5.93 14.30 10.73
N LYS A 508 -4.86 15.08 10.72
CA LYS A 508 -4.03 15.39 9.55
C LYS A 508 -2.60 14.93 9.77
N ILE A 509 -2.25 13.80 9.15
CA ILE A 509 -0.92 13.16 9.29
C ILE A 509 -0.15 13.32 7.99
N CYS A 510 1.07 13.85 8.06
CA CYS A 510 1.91 14.08 6.87
C CYS A 510 3.22 13.30 6.91
N ASP A 511 3.61 12.72 5.77
CA ASP A 511 4.99 12.35 5.49
C ASP A 511 5.55 13.23 4.34
N PRO A 512 6.50 14.15 4.62
CA PRO A 512 7.02 15.10 3.63
C PRO A 512 8.08 14.51 2.69
N ALA A 513 8.42 13.22 2.85
CA ALA A 513 9.31 12.45 1.98
C ALA A 513 8.83 10.99 1.94
N VAL A 514 7.60 10.81 1.45
CA VAL A 514 6.79 9.62 1.69
C VAL A 514 7.35 8.32 1.12
N GLY A 515 8.18 8.39 0.06
CA GLY A 515 8.70 7.20 -0.59
C GLY A 515 7.58 6.23 -0.99
N SER A 516 7.68 4.98 -0.53
CA SER A 516 6.70 3.92 -0.76
C SER A 516 5.45 3.99 0.13
N GLY A 517 5.39 4.90 1.11
CA GLY A 517 4.22 5.10 1.98
C GLY A 517 4.18 4.28 3.26
N HIS A 518 5.28 3.66 3.69
CA HIS A 518 5.32 2.80 4.89
C HIS A 518 4.81 3.49 6.17
N PHE A 519 5.28 4.71 6.47
CA PHE A 519 4.83 5.45 7.65
C PHE A 519 3.35 5.82 7.58
N LEU A 520 2.89 6.22 6.39
CA LEU A 520 1.49 6.57 6.16
C LEU A 520 0.57 5.37 6.28
N LEU A 521 0.97 4.20 5.79
CA LEU A 521 0.22 2.95 5.96
C LEU A 521 0.11 2.57 7.44
N ALA A 522 1.21 2.65 8.19
CA ALA A 522 1.21 2.36 9.62
C ALA A 522 0.33 3.35 10.42
N ALA A 523 0.39 4.63 10.08
CA ALA A 523 -0.47 5.67 10.65
C ALA A 523 -1.95 5.39 10.32
N ALA A 524 -2.26 5.08 9.06
CA ALA A 524 -3.61 4.77 8.62
C ALA A 524 -4.19 3.56 9.36
N ARG A 525 -3.40 2.48 9.49
CA ARG A 525 -3.78 1.29 10.25
C ARG A 525 -4.06 1.62 11.71
N LYS A 526 -3.21 2.44 12.35
CA LYS A 526 -3.38 2.81 13.75
C LYS A 526 -4.62 3.68 13.97
N ILE A 527 -4.85 4.71 13.16
CA ILE A 527 -6.07 5.55 13.29
C ILE A 527 -7.33 4.70 13.00
N ALA A 528 -7.28 3.82 11.99
CA ALA A 528 -8.39 2.93 11.66
C ALA A 528 -8.70 1.94 12.78
N GLU A 529 -7.69 1.50 13.54
CA GLU A 529 -7.88 0.69 14.75
C GLU A 529 -8.74 1.43 15.77
N TYR A 530 -8.41 2.69 16.09
CA TYR A 530 -9.21 3.52 16.99
C TYR A 530 -10.60 3.81 16.43
N LEU A 531 -10.70 4.17 15.15
CA LEU A 531 -11.98 4.47 14.50
C LEU A 531 -12.93 3.28 14.51
N ALA A 532 -12.41 2.08 14.23
CA ALA A 532 -13.20 0.86 14.30
C ALA A 532 -13.69 0.58 15.72
N LYS A 533 -12.83 0.75 16.75
CA LYS A 533 -13.21 0.59 18.17
C LYS A 533 -14.31 1.56 18.58
N GLU A 534 -14.17 2.83 18.23
CA GLU A 534 -15.16 3.86 18.55
C GLU A 534 -16.49 3.55 17.87
N ARG A 535 -16.50 3.09 16.61
CA ARG A 535 -17.75 2.77 15.89
C ARG A 535 -18.48 1.56 16.45
N THR A 536 -17.77 0.45 16.67
CA THR A 536 -18.40 -0.80 17.14
C THR A 536 -18.65 -0.79 18.65
N GLY A 537 -17.90 0.02 19.40
CA GLY A 537 -17.81 -0.02 20.85
C GLY A 537 -17.14 -1.30 21.37
N GLU A 538 -16.31 -1.93 20.55
CA GLU A 538 -15.60 -3.18 20.86
C GLU A 538 -14.10 -2.93 20.92
N ASP A 539 -13.40 -3.49 21.91
CA ASP A 539 -11.94 -3.32 22.03
C ASP A 539 -11.16 -4.04 20.90
N GLN A 540 -11.80 -5.00 20.23
CA GLN A 540 -11.25 -5.78 19.11
C GLN A 540 -12.31 -5.94 18.01
N PRO A 541 -12.52 -4.91 17.17
CA PRO A 541 -13.49 -4.95 16.07
C PRO A 541 -13.18 -6.04 15.04
N GLY A 542 -14.20 -6.52 14.35
CA GLY A 542 -14.02 -7.48 13.26
C GLY A 542 -13.26 -6.92 12.04
N PRO A 543 -12.76 -7.78 11.13
CA PRO A 543 -11.98 -7.39 9.96
C PRO A 543 -12.67 -6.39 9.03
N ASP A 544 -14.00 -6.51 8.86
CA ASP A 544 -14.76 -5.64 7.96
C ASP A 544 -14.86 -4.21 8.51
N ALA A 545 -15.07 -4.06 9.82
CA ALA A 545 -15.03 -2.75 10.49
C ALA A 545 -13.65 -2.08 10.35
N HIS A 546 -12.57 -2.85 10.44
CA HIS A 546 -11.23 -2.34 10.19
C HIS A 546 -11.00 -1.97 8.72
N LYS A 547 -11.53 -2.74 7.75
CA LYS A 547 -11.43 -2.42 6.32
C LYS A 547 -12.13 -1.11 5.99
N GLU A 548 -13.37 -0.94 6.47
CA GLU A 548 -14.14 0.30 6.31
C GLU A 548 -13.43 1.50 6.94
N ALA A 549 -13.00 1.36 8.20
CA ALA A 549 -12.25 2.40 8.90
C ALA A 549 -10.96 2.78 8.18
N ARG A 550 -10.18 1.81 7.66
CA ARG A 550 -8.95 2.10 6.89
C ARG A 550 -9.22 2.89 5.64
N ARG A 551 -10.28 2.54 4.90
CA ARG A 551 -10.66 3.27 3.68
C ARG A 551 -10.90 4.74 3.98
N GLU A 552 -11.71 5.04 5.01
CA GLU A 552 -12.05 6.42 5.37
C GLU A 552 -10.85 7.19 5.95
N VAL A 553 -10.02 6.54 6.77
CA VAL A 553 -8.81 7.16 7.28
C VAL A 553 -7.86 7.53 6.13
N ILE A 554 -7.69 6.65 5.14
CA ILE A 554 -6.87 6.95 3.96
C ILE A 554 -7.48 8.08 3.12
N GLN A 555 -8.80 8.18 3.05
CA GLN A 555 -9.49 9.28 2.36
C GLN A 555 -9.28 10.63 3.04
N HIS A 556 -9.32 10.70 4.37
CA HIS A 556 -9.43 11.97 5.09
C HIS A 556 -8.18 12.39 5.88
N CYS A 557 -7.35 11.44 6.31
CA CYS A 557 -6.33 11.71 7.33
C CYS A 557 -4.89 11.74 6.80
N ILE A 558 -4.64 11.12 5.66
CA ILE A 558 -3.27 10.74 5.24
C ILE A 558 -2.77 11.65 4.13
N TYR A 559 -1.67 12.37 4.39
CA TYR A 559 -1.04 13.33 3.49
C TYR A 559 0.42 12.94 3.23
N GLY A 560 0.89 13.16 2.01
CA GLY A 560 2.23 12.75 1.61
C GLY A 560 2.84 13.66 0.55
N VAL A 561 4.14 13.89 0.63
CA VAL A 561 4.90 14.62 -0.39
C VAL A 561 6.15 13.82 -0.75
N ASP A 562 6.45 13.69 -2.03
CA ASP A 562 7.75 13.20 -2.49
C ASP A 562 8.22 13.98 -3.72
N MET A 563 9.53 14.14 -3.87
CA MET A 563 10.11 14.81 -5.03
C MET A 563 10.13 13.89 -6.27
N ASN A 564 10.14 12.56 -6.06
CA ASN A 564 10.11 11.58 -7.12
C ASN A 564 8.65 11.24 -7.48
N PRO A 565 8.18 11.56 -8.70
CA PRO A 565 6.82 11.25 -9.12
C PRO A 565 6.49 9.75 -9.08
N MET A 566 7.48 8.87 -9.23
CA MET A 566 7.25 7.43 -9.14
C MET A 566 7.05 6.96 -7.69
N ALA A 567 7.66 7.61 -6.72
CA ALA A 567 7.41 7.34 -5.30
C ALA A 567 5.98 7.72 -4.91
N VAL A 568 5.52 8.88 -5.39
CA VAL A 568 4.12 9.34 -5.22
C VAL A 568 3.14 8.29 -5.77
N GLU A 569 3.35 7.82 -6.98
CA GLU A 569 2.49 6.78 -7.58
C GLU A 569 2.56 5.46 -6.79
N LEU A 570 3.74 5.05 -6.34
CA LEU A 570 3.91 3.86 -5.52
C LEU A 570 3.15 3.97 -4.19
N CYS A 571 3.28 5.11 -3.50
CA CYS A 571 2.55 5.37 -2.27
C CYS A 571 1.03 5.25 -2.49
N LYS A 572 0.50 5.83 -3.57
CA LYS A 572 -0.92 5.70 -3.92
C LYS A 572 -1.32 4.24 -4.15
N VAL A 573 -0.52 3.46 -4.89
CA VAL A 573 -0.80 2.02 -5.11
C VAL A 573 -0.83 1.24 -3.81
N ALA A 574 0.11 1.51 -2.90
CA ALA A 574 0.16 0.87 -1.60
C ALA A 574 -1.07 1.23 -0.75
N LEU A 575 -1.44 2.51 -0.70
CA LEU A 575 -2.65 2.97 -0.02
C LEU A 575 -3.92 2.36 -0.63
N TRP A 576 -4.00 2.21 -1.95
CA TRP A 576 -5.12 1.54 -2.62
C TRP A 576 -5.19 0.06 -2.31
N LEU A 577 -4.06 -0.67 -2.25
CA LEU A 577 -4.06 -2.09 -1.85
C LEU A 577 -4.53 -2.28 -0.40
N GLU A 578 -4.25 -1.32 0.47
CA GLU A 578 -4.65 -1.34 1.88
C GLU A 578 -6.11 -0.93 2.09
N SER A 579 -6.62 0.01 1.28
CA SER A 579 -7.98 0.56 1.36
C SER A 579 -9.00 -0.08 0.40
N HIS A 580 -8.56 -0.99 -0.47
CA HIS A 580 -9.45 -1.63 -1.44
C HIS A 580 -10.56 -2.38 -0.71
N SER A 581 -11.79 -2.17 -1.17
CA SER A 581 -12.98 -2.84 -0.67
C SER A 581 -13.85 -3.24 -1.86
N VAL A 582 -14.45 -4.41 -1.77
CA VAL A 582 -15.19 -4.98 -2.88
C VAL A 582 -16.44 -4.14 -3.16
N GLY A 583 -16.69 -3.85 -4.43
CA GLY A 583 -17.82 -3.03 -4.85
C GLY A 583 -17.58 -1.51 -4.79
N TYR A 584 -16.41 -1.06 -4.34
CA TYR A 584 -16.04 0.35 -4.31
C TYR A 584 -14.89 0.66 -5.29
N PRO A 585 -14.85 1.87 -5.88
CA PRO A 585 -13.71 2.30 -6.68
C PRO A 585 -12.49 2.62 -5.79
N LEU A 586 -11.33 2.80 -6.43
CA LEU A 586 -10.15 3.32 -5.74
C LEU A 586 -10.38 4.76 -5.28
N THR A 587 -9.90 5.07 -4.08
CA THR A 587 -10.08 6.39 -3.46
C THR A 587 -9.30 7.46 -4.22
N PHE A 588 -9.78 8.70 -4.21
CA PHE A 588 -9.07 9.80 -4.85
C PHE A 588 -7.97 10.34 -3.92
N LEU A 589 -6.71 10.27 -4.36
CA LEU A 589 -5.54 10.58 -3.51
C LEU A 589 -4.72 11.80 -3.97
N ASP A 590 -4.99 12.41 -5.12
CA ASP A 590 -4.13 13.46 -5.70
C ASP A 590 -4.14 14.78 -4.92
N HIS A 591 -5.18 15.03 -4.12
CA HIS A 591 -5.25 16.21 -3.25
C HIS A 591 -4.49 16.01 -1.94
N HIS A 592 -4.13 14.77 -1.57
CA HIS A 592 -3.39 14.46 -0.34
C HIS A 592 -1.96 13.94 -0.57
N ILE A 593 -1.72 13.17 -1.64
CA ILE A 593 -0.41 12.60 -1.98
C ILE A 593 0.16 13.32 -3.20
N LYS A 594 1.19 14.15 -2.99
CA LYS A 594 1.64 15.15 -3.97
C LYS A 594 3.10 15.01 -4.36
N CYS A 595 3.40 15.37 -5.60
CA CYS A 595 4.76 15.47 -6.10
C CYS A 595 5.32 16.89 -5.89
N GLY A 596 6.46 17.00 -5.20
CA GLY A 596 7.12 18.28 -4.96
C GLY A 596 8.33 18.17 -4.04
N ASN A 597 9.16 19.20 -4.06
CA ASN A 597 10.27 19.34 -3.13
C ASN A 597 9.78 20.01 -1.85
N SER A 598 9.51 19.21 -0.81
CA SER A 598 9.01 19.65 0.50
C SER A 598 9.88 20.71 1.18
N LEU A 599 11.17 20.83 0.80
CA LEU A 599 12.11 21.81 1.33
C LEU A 599 12.13 23.15 0.56
N VAL A 600 11.52 23.22 -0.63
CA VAL A 600 11.63 24.37 -1.51
C VAL A 600 10.25 24.92 -1.84
N GLY A 601 9.92 26.07 -1.26
CA GLY A 601 8.67 26.76 -1.55
C GLY A 601 8.30 27.76 -0.48
N LEU A 602 7.01 28.10 -0.43
CA LEU A 602 6.44 28.88 0.66
C LEU A 602 5.89 27.93 1.71
N ASP A 603 6.14 28.25 2.96
CA ASP A 603 5.53 27.69 4.17
C ASP A 603 4.36 28.55 4.67
N ASP A 604 4.34 29.84 4.34
CA ASP A 604 3.29 30.78 4.75
C ASP A 604 3.03 31.83 3.64
N LEU A 605 1.75 32.13 3.37
CA LEU A 605 1.34 33.15 2.39
C LEU A 605 1.61 34.57 2.86
N ASP A 606 1.69 34.83 4.16
CA ASP A 606 1.98 36.16 4.70
C ASP A 606 3.36 36.67 4.24
N ARG A 607 4.28 35.76 3.87
CA ARG A 607 5.58 36.10 3.27
C ARG A 607 5.47 36.87 1.96
N LEU A 608 4.35 36.76 1.26
CA LEU A 608 4.10 37.53 0.04
C LEU A 608 3.97 39.03 0.34
N ASP A 609 3.30 39.37 1.44
CA ASP A 609 3.10 40.74 1.91
C ASP A 609 4.38 41.28 2.57
N GLU A 610 5.13 40.44 3.29
CA GLU A 610 6.43 40.83 3.85
C GLU A 610 7.49 41.18 2.80
N GLY A 611 7.31 40.66 1.58
CA GLY A 611 8.22 40.80 0.46
C GLY A 611 9.40 39.82 0.50
N ILE A 612 10.28 39.94 -0.49
CA ILE A 612 11.39 39.01 -0.68
C ILE A 612 12.49 39.29 0.36
N PRO A 613 12.97 38.29 1.12
CA PRO A 613 13.99 38.51 2.12
C PRO A 613 15.37 38.82 1.52
N ASP A 614 16.20 39.51 2.30
CA ASP A 614 17.56 39.89 1.90
C ASP A 614 18.48 38.68 1.61
N GLY A 615 18.15 37.50 2.16
CA GLY A 615 18.85 36.23 1.93
C GLY A 615 18.81 35.76 0.47
N ALA A 616 17.74 36.08 -0.27
CA ALA A 616 17.61 35.73 -1.69
C ALA A 616 18.63 36.43 -2.61
N PHE A 617 19.39 37.40 -2.07
CA PHE A 617 20.43 38.15 -2.78
C PHE A 617 21.82 37.90 -2.22
N GLU A 618 21.99 36.86 -1.40
CA GLU A 618 23.32 36.36 -1.05
C GLU A 618 23.97 35.71 -2.28
N THR A 619 25.26 35.99 -2.47
CA THR A 619 25.95 35.54 -3.67
C THR A 619 26.15 34.04 -3.61
N VAL A 620 25.55 33.33 -4.56
CA VAL A 620 25.80 31.90 -4.80
C VAL A 620 26.67 31.70 -6.03
N ILE A 621 27.00 30.44 -6.32
CA ILE A 621 27.73 30.05 -7.54
C ILE A 621 27.00 30.58 -8.79
N GLY A 622 27.76 31.22 -9.69
CA GLY A 622 27.24 31.80 -10.94
C GLY A 622 26.73 33.24 -10.83
N ASP A 623 26.66 33.81 -9.63
CA ASP A 623 26.24 35.20 -9.43
C ASP A 623 27.37 36.22 -9.63
N ASP A 624 27.01 37.43 -10.08
CA ASP A 624 27.90 38.59 -9.97
C ASP A 624 27.76 39.22 -8.58
N LYS A 625 28.86 39.20 -7.81
CA LYS A 625 28.94 39.76 -6.45
C LYS A 625 28.52 41.22 -6.37
N GLY A 626 28.89 42.03 -7.35
CA GLY A 626 28.58 43.46 -7.39
C GLY A 626 27.09 43.71 -7.64
N ILE A 627 26.49 42.96 -8.56
CA ILE A 627 25.07 43.00 -8.88
C ILE A 627 24.24 42.51 -7.69
N ALA A 628 24.57 41.36 -7.10
CA ALA A 628 23.89 40.80 -5.94
C ALA A 628 23.87 41.81 -4.76
N LYS A 629 25.01 42.44 -4.45
CA LYS A 629 25.10 43.46 -3.39
C LYS A 629 24.24 44.70 -3.69
N LYS A 630 24.21 45.18 -4.93
CA LYS A 630 23.36 46.30 -5.36
C LYS A 630 21.88 45.96 -5.23
N LEU A 631 21.49 44.76 -5.68
CA LEU A 631 20.12 44.27 -5.60
C LEU A 631 19.67 44.06 -4.15
N LYS A 632 20.51 43.50 -3.27
CA LYS A 632 20.24 43.38 -1.83
C LYS A 632 19.91 44.74 -1.21
N LYS A 633 20.72 45.76 -1.50
CA LYS A 633 20.48 47.15 -1.02
C LYS A 633 19.19 47.75 -1.58
N ARG A 634 18.88 47.49 -2.86
CA ARG A 634 17.64 47.94 -3.52
C ARG A 634 16.42 47.26 -2.91
N ASN A 635 16.41 45.93 -2.83
CA ASN A 635 15.32 45.13 -2.28
C ASN A 635 15.00 45.53 -0.83
N ARG A 636 16.02 45.75 0.00
CA ARG A 636 15.84 46.24 1.38
C ARG A 636 15.08 47.57 1.44
N LYS A 637 15.31 48.49 0.50
CA LYS A 637 14.57 49.76 0.42
C LYS A 637 13.14 49.53 -0.07
N GLU A 638 12.97 48.67 -1.07
CA GLU A 638 11.65 48.32 -1.62
C GLU A 638 10.76 47.67 -0.56
N ARG A 639 11.28 46.70 0.20
CA ARG A 639 10.57 46.05 1.32
C ARG A 639 10.15 47.04 2.43
N LYS A 640 11.04 47.98 2.78
CA LYS A 640 10.71 49.03 3.78
C LYS A 640 9.66 50.03 3.29
N SER A 641 9.61 50.31 1.98
CA SER A 641 8.62 51.23 1.39
C SER A 641 7.28 50.53 1.14
N GLY A 642 7.27 49.22 0.91
CA GLY A 642 6.05 48.38 0.91
C GLY A 642 5.28 48.51 2.21
N LYS A 643 5.96 48.32 3.35
CA LYS A 643 5.36 48.47 4.70
C LYS A 643 4.70 49.83 5.00
N GLN A 644 5.16 50.91 4.38
CA GLN A 644 4.53 52.25 4.53
C GLN A 644 3.28 52.43 3.66
N THR A 645 3.18 51.69 2.56
CA THR A 645 2.04 51.72 1.64
C THR A 645 0.94 50.74 2.08
N GLU A 646 1.33 49.65 2.76
CA GLU A 646 0.45 48.65 3.37
C GLU A 646 -0.45 49.20 4.46
N LEU A 647 -0.02 50.16 5.30
CA LEU A 647 -0.89 50.76 6.33
C LEU A 647 -2.18 51.43 5.79
N GLN A 648 -2.31 51.61 4.46
CA GLN A 648 -3.52 52.10 3.80
C GLN A 648 -4.27 51.04 2.97
N ALA A 649 -3.72 49.83 2.78
CA ALA A 649 -4.27 48.77 1.91
C ALA A 649 -4.36 47.38 2.56
N SER A 650 -3.75 47.18 3.73
CA SER A 650 -3.66 45.88 4.41
C SER A 650 -4.92 45.58 5.21
N SER A 651 -5.88 44.85 4.61
CA SER A 651 -6.83 44.04 5.39
C SER A 651 -7.42 42.82 4.66
N GLY A 652 -6.91 42.37 3.50
CA GLY A 652 -7.49 41.15 2.93
C GLY A 652 -7.13 40.72 1.51
N SER A 653 -5.91 40.26 1.23
CA SER A 653 -5.70 39.47 0.00
C SER A 653 -5.09 38.08 0.23
N ALA A 654 -4.07 37.92 1.08
CA ALA A 654 -3.45 36.61 1.31
C ALA A 654 -4.33 35.69 2.19
N ILE A 655 -4.73 36.15 3.39
CA ILE A 655 -5.62 35.40 4.30
C ILE A 655 -7.01 35.18 3.67
N GLN A 656 -7.57 36.19 2.99
CA GLN A 656 -8.83 36.04 2.27
C GLN A 656 -8.75 35.00 1.14
N ALA A 657 -7.59 34.85 0.49
CA ALA A 657 -7.37 33.80 -0.50
C ALA A 657 -7.19 32.43 0.17
N LEU A 658 -6.46 32.35 1.30
CA LEU A 658 -6.24 31.09 2.02
C LEU A 658 -7.54 30.50 2.54
N ASP A 659 -8.39 31.28 3.21
CA ASP A 659 -9.69 30.80 3.74
C ASP A 659 -10.59 30.30 2.60
N GLN A 660 -10.57 30.96 1.45
CA GLN A 660 -11.31 30.54 0.26
C GLN A 660 -10.78 29.23 -0.32
N PHE A 661 -9.45 29.10 -0.43
CA PHE A 661 -8.80 27.87 -0.91
C PHE A 661 -9.05 26.70 0.06
N ALA A 662 -8.91 26.94 1.35
CA ALA A 662 -9.16 25.96 2.41
C ALA A 662 -10.60 25.48 2.40
N LYS A 663 -11.57 26.41 2.31
CA LYS A 663 -12.98 26.07 2.16
C LYS A 663 -13.22 25.24 0.91
N ARG A 664 -12.64 25.62 -0.23
CA ARG A 664 -12.84 24.91 -1.50
C ARG A 664 -12.25 23.51 -1.47
N LEU A 665 -11.07 23.33 -0.88
CA LEU A 665 -10.46 22.01 -0.69
C LEU A 665 -11.26 21.14 0.28
N LYS A 666 -11.77 21.72 1.37
CA LYS A 666 -12.64 21.00 2.30
C LYS A 666 -13.94 20.52 1.62
N GLU A 667 -14.53 21.34 0.75
CA GLU A 667 -15.69 20.92 -0.07
C GLU A 667 -15.34 19.76 -1.01
N ILE A 668 -14.16 19.79 -1.63
CA ILE A 668 -13.68 18.71 -2.51
C ILE A 668 -13.43 17.43 -1.69
N ASP A 669 -12.78 17.55 -0.53
CA ASP A 669 -12.46 16.41 0.33
C ASP A 669 -13.71 15.66 0.79
N GLN A 670 -14.79 16.40 1.09
CA GLN A 670 -16.08 15.88 1.52
C GLN A 670 -16.96 15.33 0.38
N MET A 671 -16.52 15.40 -0.88
CA MET A 671 -17.25 14.79 -2.00
C MET A 671 -17.32 13.26 -1.84
N PRO A 672 -18.42 12.61 -2.26
CA PRO A 672 -18.55 11.16 -2.19
C PRO A 672 -17.48 10.45 -3.03
N GLU A 673 -17.25 9.17 -2.71
CA GLU A 673 -16.30 8.28 -3.41
C GLU A 673 -16.85 6.84 -3.47
N GLN A 674 -18.16 6.70 -3.65
CA GLN A 674 -18.84 5.41 -3.66
C GLN A 674 -18.89 4.82 -5.07
N THR A 675 -18.94 5.67 -6.10
CA THR A 675 -19.02 5.28 -7.51
C THR A 675 -17.84 5.82 -8.32
N VAL A 676 -17.63 5.23 -9.50
CA VAL A 676 -16.62 5.69 -10.46
C VAL A 676 -16.91 7.12 -10.92
N GLU A 677 -18.18 7.49 -11.06
CA GLU A 677 -18.58 8.86 -11.39
C GLU A 677 -18.21 9.82 -10.26
N ASP A 678 -18.41 9.45 -9.00
CA ASP A 678 -18.03 10.29 -7.86
C ASP A 678 -16.51 10.60 -7.88
N ILE A 679 -15.66 9.59 -8.12
CA ILE A 679 -14.21 9.76 -8.24
C ILE A 679 -13.88 10.72 -9.39
N ASN A 680 -14.54 10.56 -10.54
CA ASN A 680 -14.34 11.43 -11.69
C ASN A 680 -14.80 12.87 -11.40
N GLU A 681 -15.91 13.06 -10.70
CA GLU A 681 -16.40 14.38 -10.28
C GLU A 681 -15.45 15.05 -9.30
N LYS A 682 -14.95 14.32 -8.29
CA LYS A 682 -13.96 14.82 -7.33
C LYS A 682 -12.65 15.22 -8.04
N ALA A 683 -12.15 14.38 -8.94
CA ALA A 683 -10.98 14.70 -9.76
C ALA A 683 -11.21 15.92 -10.67
N LYS A 684 -12.39 16.05 -11.30
CA LYS A 684 -12.76 17.23 -12.10
C LYS A 684 -12.81 18.49 -11.24
N ALA A 685 -13.40 18.42 -10.04
CA ALA A 685 -13.51 19.53 -9.11
C ALA A 685 -12.13 20.02 -8.63
N TYR A 686 -11.23 19.10 -8.27
CA TYR A 686 -9.85 19.43 -7.89
C TYR A 686 -9.06 20.05 -9.05
N ASN A 687 -9.16 19.48 -10.25
CA ASN A 687 -8.51 20.03 -11.44
C ASN A 687 -9.08 21.39 -11.85
N HIS A 688 -10.37 21.62 -11.61
CA HIS A 688 -11.00 22.93 -11.82
C HIS A 688 -10.44 23.95 -10.84
N PHE A 689 -10.39 23.61 -9.54
CA PHE A 689 -9.82 24.46 -8.49
C PHE A 689 -8.40 24.93 -8.85
N LYS A 690 -7.51 24.02 -9.28
CA LYS A 690 -6.14 24.40 -9.70
C LYS A 690 -6.09 25.32 -10.93
N LYS A 691 -7.16 25.41 -11.72
CA LYS A 691 -7.27 26.29 -12.89
C LYS A 691 -7.96 27.62 -12.57
N GLU A 692 -8.54 27.77 -11.39
CA GLU A 692 -9.17 29.02 -10.97
C GLU A 692 -8.16 30.16 -10.97
N GLN A 693 -8.63 31.36 -11.34
CA GLN A 693 -7.74 32.50 -11.50
C GLN A 693 -7.05 32.89 -10.19
N GLY A 694 -7.77 32.84 -9.07
CA GLY A 694 -7.22 33.14 -7.75
C GLY A 694 -6.07 32.22 -7.37
N TYR A 695 -6.24 30.90 -7.57
CA TYR A 695 -5.19 29.92 -7.33
C TYR A 695 -3.95 30.17 -8.19
N ARG A 696 -4.15 30.38 -9.51
CA ARG A 696 -3.04 30.64 -10.45
C ARG A 696 -2.28 31.92 -10.12
N ASP A 697 -2.99 32.98 -9.73
CA ASP A 697 -2.36 34.23 -9.32
C ASP A 697 -1.54 34.04 -8.03
N ALA A 698 -2.07 33.30 -7.05
CA ALA A 698 -1.34 32.97 -5.83
C ALA A 698 -0.09 32.10 -6.12
N LEU A 699 -0.22 31.09 -6.99
CA LEU A 699 0.88 30.24 -7.41
C LEU A 699 2.00 31.03 -8.09
N HIS A 700 1.68 31.94 -9.00
CA HIS A 700 2.69 32.80 -9.62
C HIS A 700 3.36 33.74 -8.61
N ALA A 701 2.60 34.31 -7.67
CA ALA A 701 3.17 35.14 -6.60
C ALA A 701 4.18 34.33 -5.76
N ALA A 702 3.81 33.09 -5.42
CA ALA A 702 4.66 32.15 -4.71
C ALA A 702 5.92 31.77 -5.53
N ASN A 703 5.77 31.47 -6.82
CA ASN A 703 6.87 31.23 -7.75
C ASN A 703 7.82 32.43 -7.86
N ILE A 704 7.30 33.66 -7.88
CA ILE A 704 8.10 34.89 -7.90
C ILE A 704 8.92 35.02 -6.61
N TRP A 705 8.30 34.77 -5.45
CA TRP A 705 8.96 34.85 -4.16
C TRP A 705 10.09 33.80 -4.05
N THR A 706 9.79 32.53 -4.33
CA THR A 706 10.77 31.44 -4.25
C THR A 706 11.82 31.55 -5.35
N GLY A 707 11.43 31.91 -6.57
CA GLY A 707 12.33 32.11 -7.70
C GLY A 707 13.42 33.15 -7.42
N ALA A 708 13.19 34.08 -6.49
CA ALA A 708 14.21 35.05 -6.06
C ALA A 708 15.49 34.37 -5.55
N PHE A 709 15.38 33.20 -4.93
CA PHE A 709 16.51 32.43 -4.40
C PHE A 709 17.26 31.65 -5.48
N PHE A 710 16.60 31.29 -6.58
CA PHE A 710 17.15 30.41 -7.62
C PHE A 710 17.58 31.15 -8.90
N VAL A 711 17.04 32.34 -9.17
CA VAL A 711 17.47 33.16 -10.31
C VAL A 711 18.87 33.68 -10.07
N GLN A 712 19.83 33.28 -10.92
CA GLN A 712 21.18 33.81 -10.87
C GLN A 712 21.23 35.33 -11.08
N LYS A 713 22.00 36.03 -10.25
CA LYS A 713 22.16 37.49 -10.24
C LYS A 713 23.24 37.95 -11.23
N THR A 714 23.00 37.67 -12.51
CA THR A 714 23.90 38.03 -13.63
C THR A 714 23.48 39.32 -14.33
N GLN A 715 24.40 39.95 -15.07
CA GLN A 715 24.09 41.14 -15.88
C GLN A 715 23.01 40.83 -16.92
N LYS A 716 23.08 39.65 -17.58
CA LYS A 716 22.06 39.18 -18.53
C LYS A 716 20.66 39.14 -17.89
N ASN A 717 20.52 38.55 -16.71
CA ASN A 717 19.21 38.46 -16.05
C ASN A 717 18.74 39.83 -15.54
N LEU A 718 19.66 40.72 -15.18
CA LEU A 718 19.34 42.09 -14.79
C LEU A 718 18.80 42.90 -15.98
N ASP A 719 19.49 42.87 -17.12
CA ASP A 719 19.12 43.61 -18.35
C ASP A 719 17.79 43.14 -18.91
N ASN A 720 17.55 41.82 -18.89
CA ASN A 720 16.28 41.23 -19.30
C ASN A 720 15.18 41.38 -18.26
N LYS A 721 15.44 42.07 -17.14
CA LYS A 721 14.49 42.25 -16.03
C LYS A 721 13.92 40.92 -15.53
N LEU A 722 14.73 39.88 -15.42
CA LEU A 722 14.29 38.55 -14.95
C LEU A 722 14.50 38.31 -13.46
N ILE A 723 15.22 39.20 -12.76
CA ILE A 723 15.49 39.04 -11.33
C ILE A 723 14.30 39.53 -10.49
N PRO A 724 13.70 38.68 -9.61
CA PRO A 724 12.66 39.09 -8.68
C PRO A 724 13.18 40.07 -7.62
N THR A 725 12.32 40.99 -7.19
CA THR A 725 12.56 41.94 -6.10
C THR A 725 11.23 42.23 -5.41
N SER A 726 11.23 42.66 -4.15
CA SER A 726 9.99 42.91 -3.39
C SER A 726 9.03 43.84 -4.15
N ARG A 727 9.55 44.89 -4.82
CA ARG A 727 8.70 45.75 -5.66
C ARG A 727 7.98 44.99 -6.77
N LYS A 728 8.67 44.07 -7.47
CA LYS A 728 8.06 43.28 -8.54
C LYS A 728 7.00 42.33 -8.00
N LEU A 729 7.28 41.69 -6.87
CA LEU A 729 6.31 40.83 -6.20
C LEU A 729 5.06 41.63 -5.82
N HIS A 730 5.22 42.77 -5.16
CA HIS A 730 4.07 43.58 -4.72
C HIS A 730 3.32 44.19 -5.91
N SER A 731 4.02 44.57 -6.98
CA SER A 731 3.37 45.00 -8.24
C SER A 731 2.58 43.87 -8.91
N TYR A 732 3.08 42.63 -8.82
CA TYR A 732 2.35 41.46 -9.31
C TYR A 732 1.10 41.21 -8.47
N VAL A 733 1.23 41.15 -7.14
CA VAL A 733 0.10 40.95 -6.22
C VAL A 733 -0.97 42.04 -6.40
N ALA A 734 -0.57 43.30 -6.59
CA ALA A 734 -1.50 44.41 -6.82
C ALA A 734 -2.19 44.38 -8.20
N ASN A 735 -1.53 43.84 -9.22
CA ASN A 735 -2.09 43.74 -10.58
C ASN A 735 -1.49 42.55 -11.36
N PRO A 736 -2.00 41.32 -11.16
CA PRO A 736 -1.46 40.12 -11.81
C PRO A 736 -1.51 40.19 -13.34
N ARG A 737 -2.54 40.84 -13.89
CA ARG A 737 -2.74 41.00 -15.34
C ARG A 737 -1.71 41.90 -16.01
N GLY A 738 -1.03 42.76 -15.25
CA GLY A 738 0.00 43.67 -15.76
C GLY A 738 1.41 43.06 -15.82
N ALA A 739 1.55 41.78 -15.46
CA ALA A 739 2.85 41.13 -15.35
C ALA A 739 3.52 40.87 -16.71
N ASP A 740 4.85 40.99 -16.76
CA ASP A 740 5.62 40.63 -17.95
C ASP A 740 5.64 39.09 -18.12
N ALA A 741 5.13 38.61 -19.26
CA ALA A 741 5.00 37.18 -19.53
C ALA A 741 6.34 36.43 -19.58
N ARG A 742 7.44 37.08 -19.99
CA ARG A 742 8.77 36.44 -20.01
C ARG A 742 9.32 36.30 -18.60
N PHE A 743 9.04 37.26 -17.74
CA PHE A 743 9.37 37.17 -16.32
C PHE A 743 8.61 36.03 -15.64
N LEU A 744 7.29 35.93 -15.83
CA LEU A 744 6.48 34.83 -15.28
C LEU A 744 6.95 33.48 -15.80
N GLY A 745 7.08 33.32 -17.13
CA GLY A 745 7.58 32.08 -17.72
C GLY A 745 8.98 31.68 -17.22
N LYS A 746 9.83 32.65 -16.83
CA LYS A 746 11.11 32.35 -16.18
C LYS A 746 10.94 31.83 -14.75
N MET A 747 9.98 32.35 -13.98
CA MET A 747 9.70 31.87 -12.63
C MET A 747 9.09 30.47 -12.67
N ASP A 748 8.11 30.25 -13.55
CA ASP A 748 7.44 28.96 -13.70
C ASP A 748 8.41 27.88 -14.19
N SER A 749 9.32 28.23 -15.10
CA SER A 749 10.39 27.32 -15.54
C SER A 749 11.33 26.92 -14.40
N LEU A 750 11.61 27.82 -13.44
CA LEU A 750 12.41 27.46 -12.26
C LEU A 750 11.60 26.59 -11.29
N ALA A 751 10.33 26.95 -11.05
CA ALA A 751 9.44 26.18 -10.21
C ALA A 751 9.29 24.73 -10.70
N GLN A 752 9.12 24.53 -12.02
CA GLN A 752 9.07 23.20 -12.63
C GLN A 752 10.41 22.47 -12.57
N LYS A 753 11.54 23.17 -12.73
CA LYS A 753 12.87 22.56 -12.74
C LYS A 753 13.25 22.04 -11.35
N ASP A 754 12.98 22.82 -10.32
CA ASP A 754 13.40 22.56 -8.94
C ASP A 754 12.23 22.00 -8.08
N ASN A 755 11.08 21.69 -8.71
CA ASN A 755 9.85 21.16 -8.12
C ASN A 755 9.36 21.94 -6.89
N TYR A 756 9.13 23.25 -7.03
CA TYR A 756 8.66 24.05 -5.89
C TYR A 756 7.34 23.50 -5.31
N PHE A 757 7.30 23.39 -3.99
CA PHE A 757 6.13 22.95 -3.24
C PHE A 757 5.70 24.03 -2.25
N HIS A 758 4.63 24.74 -2.58
CA HIS A 758 4.10 25.82 -1.75
C HIS A 758 3.03 25.25 -0.81
N TRP A 759 3.45 24.85 0.40
CA TRP A 759 2.59 24.24 1.43
C TRP A 759 1.21 24.90 1.59
N PRO A 760 1.08 26.23 1.75
CA PRO A 760 -0.24 26.84 1.96
C PRO A 760 -1.13 26.88 0.70
N LEU A 761 -0.58 26.57 -0.48
CA LEU A 761 -1.37 26.41 -1.71
C LEU A 761 -1.64 24.94 -2.03
N GLU A 762 -0.77 24.04 -1.59
CA GLU A 762 -0.95 22.62 -1.81
C GLU A 762 -1.86 22.01 -0.74
N PHE A 763 -1.78 22.42 0.52
CA PHE A 763 -2.66 21.98 1.60
C PHE A 763 -3.29 23.18 2.34
N PRO A 764 -4.09 24.01 1.64
CA PRO A 764 -4.67 25.21 2.25
C PRO A 764 -5.59 24.91 3.44
N GLU A 765 -6.32 23.79 3.40
CA GLU A 765 -7.21 23.31 4.46
C GLU A 765 -6.45 22.94 5.74
N VAL A 766 -5.23 22.43 5.60
CA VAL A 766 -4.34 22.10 6.73
C VAL A 766 -3.73 23.39 7.29
N GLN A 767 -3.26 24.29 6.42
CA GLN A 767 -2.70 25.58 6.85
C GLN A 767 -3.73 26.44 7.61
N ALA A 768 -5.00 26.45 7.16
CA ALA A 768 -6.07 27.16 7.83
C ALA A 768 -6.40 26.60 9.25
N GLN A 769 -5.92 25.39 9.55
CA GLN A 769 -6.07 24.72 10.86
C GLN A 769 -4.76 24.71 11.67
N ASN A 770 -3.82 25.62 11.38
CA ASN A 770 -2.51 25.71 12.03
C ASN A 770 -1.54 24.55 11.74
N GLY A 771 -1.72 23.82 10.64
CA GLY A 771 -0.78 22.79 10.19
C GLY A 771 -1.25 21.36 10.43
N PHE A 772 -0.33 20.41 10.28
CA PHE A 772 -0.58 18.99 10.52
C PHE A 772 -0.58 18.68 12.02
N ASP A 773 -1.39 17.72 12.44
CA ASP A 773 -1.39 17.19 13.80
C ASP A 773 -0.11 16.41 14.08
N VAL A 774 0.34 15.63 13.10
CA VAL A 774 1.58 14.84 13.19
C VAL A 774 2.31 14.88 11.85
N VAL A 775 3.61 15.13 11.91
CA VAL A 775 4.52 14.94 10.77
C VAL A 775 5.42 13.75 11.07
N LEU A 776 5.26 12.68 10.30
CA LEU A 776 6.08 11.47 10.36
C LEU A 776 7.15 11.56 9.28
N GLY A 777 8.35 11.08 9.56
CA GLY A 777 9.40 11.07 8.56
C GLY A 777 10.58 10.23 9.00
N ASN A 778 11.28 9.67 8.02
CA ASN A 778 12.45 8.86 8.28
C ASN A 778 13.58 9.73 8.88
N PRO A 779 14.06 9.48 10.12
CA PRO A 779 15.17 10.24 10.66
C PRO A 779 16.46 9.92 9.88
N PRO A 780 17.38 10.89 9.69
CA PRO A 780 18.64 10.62 8.99
C PRO A 780 19.53 9.69 9.84
N TRP A 781 19.60 8.41 9.45
CA TRP A 781 20.37 7.38 10.18
C TRP A 781 21.90 7.52 10.02
N GLU A 782 22.38 8.29 9.04
CA GLU A 782 23.80 8.51 8.78
C GLU A 782 24.23 9.98 8.99
N ARG A 783 25.45 10.16 9.50
CA ARG A 783 26.16 11.45 9.36
C ARG A 783 26.50 11.64 7.88
N ILE A 784 25.72 12.45 7.17
CA ILE A 784 25.95 12.79 5.75
C ILE A 784 27.38 13.33 5.58
N LYS A 785 28.28 12.49 5.06
CA LYS A 785 29.56 12.91 4.47
C LYS A 785 29.39 12.86 2.97
N LEU A 786 29.49 14.02 2.31
CA LEU A 786 29.44 14.12 0.85
C LEU A 786 30.50 13.21 0.22
N GLN A 787 30.07 12.12 -0.42
CA GLN A 787 30.93 11.29 -1.23
C GLN A 787 31.09 11.95 -2.61
N GLU A 788 31.99 12.93 -2.70
CA GLU A 788 32.19 13.80 -3.88
C GLU A 788 32.31 13.00 -5.19
N LYS A 789 32.99 11.86 -5.18
CA LYS A 789 33.16 11.03 -6.38
C LYS A 789 31.81 10.53 -6.91
N GLU A 790 30.95 10.09 -6.02
CA GLU A 790 29.65 9.51 -6.32
C GLU A 790 28.66 10.62 -6.68
N PHE A 791 28.63 11.71 -5.92
CA PHE A 791 27.77 12.86 -6.19
C PHE A 791 27.93 13.43 -7.61
N PHE A 792 29.16 13.51 -8.12
CA PHE A 792 29.43 14.03 -9.46
C PHE A 792 29.32 12.97 -10.57
N LYS A 793 29.27 11.67 -10.27
CA LYS A 793 29.13 10.61 -11.29
C LYS A 793 27.71 10.66 -11.86
N GLY A 794 27.59 10.93 -13.16
CA GLY A 794 26.32 11.20 -13.87
C GLY A 794 25.94 12.68 -14.00
N LYS A 795 26.55 13.59 -13.22
CA LYS A 795 26.35 15.05 -13.32
C LYS A 795 27.50 15.76 -14.03
N ASP A 796 28.73 15.37 -13.70
CA ASP A 796 29.97 15.81 -14.38
C ASP A 796 31.02 14.69 -14.26
N ASP A 797 31.12 13.87 -15.30
CA ASP A 797 32.02 12.71 -15.35
C ASP A 797 33.49 13.08 -15.22
N LYS A 798 33.85 14.34 -15.53
CA LYS A 798 35.22 14.84 -15.41
C LYS A 798 35.58 15.05 -13.95
N ILE A 799 34.63 15.48 -13.12
CA ILE A 799 34.80 15.64 -11.67
C ILE A 799 34.75 14.28 -10.98
N ALA A 800 33.78 13.44 -11.36
CA ALA A 800 33.64 12.09 -10.85
C ALA A 800 34.92 11.26 -11.00
N ASN A 801 35.55 11.32 -12.17
CA ASN A 801 36.71 10.48 -12.48
C ASN A 801 38.06 11.14 -12.13
N SER A 802 38.06 12.37 -11.60
CA SER A 802 39.28 13.04 -11.15
C SER A 802 39.78 12.48 -9.83
N ASN A 803 41.10 12.51 -9.60
CA ASN A 803 41.68 12.20 -8.28
C ASN A 803 41.26 13.26 -7.23
N LYS A 804 41.33 12.95 -5.94
CA LYS A 804 40.79 13.80 -4.85
C LYS A 804 41.26 15.26 -4.91
N SER A 805 42.55 15.50 -5.14
CA SER A 805 43.10 16.87 -5.22
C SER A 805 42.54 17.66 -6.41
N LYS A 806 42.48 17.03 -7.59
CA LYS A 806 41.94 17.65 -8.80
C LYS A 806 40.42 17.81 -8.72
N ARG A 807 39.72 16.84 -8.12
CA ARG A 807 38.29 16.90 -7.83
C ARG A 807 37.97 18.07 -6.92
N ASN A 808 38.68 18.25 -5.81
CA ASN A 808 38.46 19.38 -4.91
C ASN A 808 38.70 20.74 -5.57
N LYS A 809 39.67 20.83 -6.50
CA LYS A 809 39.89 22.04 -7.29
C LYS A 809 38.74 22.29 -8.27
N LEU A 810 38.26 21.26 -8.96
CA LEU A 810 37.13 21.37 -9.88
C LEU A 810 35.83 21.71 -9.14
N ILE A 811 35.60 21.09 -7.98
CA ILE A 811 34.46 21.37 -7.08
C ILE A 811 34.49 22.81 -6.56
N ARG A 812 35.67 23.38 -6.31
CA ARG A 812 35.81 24.79 -5.88
C ARG A 812 35.63 25.81 -7.01
N VAL A 813 35.75 25.35 -8.26
CA VAL A 813 35.60 26.18 -9.46
C VAL A 813 34.17 26.11 -9.99
N LEU A 814 33.49 24.98 -9.76
CA LEU A 814 32.03 24.93 -9.70
C LEU A 814 31.54 25.81 -8.55
#